data_AF-A0A522UD61-F1
#
_entry.id   AF-A0A522UD61-F1
#
_cell.length_a   1.000
_cell.length_b   1.000
_cell.length_c   1.000
_cell.angle_alpha   90.00
_cell.angle_beta   90.00
_cell.angle_gamma   90.00
#
_symmetry.space_group_name_H-M   'P 1'
#
loop_
_entity.id
_entity.type
_entity.pdbx_description
1 polymer ?
#
loop_
_entity_poly.entity_id
_entity_poly.type
_entity_poly.pdbx_seq_one_letter_code
_entity_poly.pdbx_strand_id
1 'polypeptide(L)'
;MNKWRHGQQLTLKSILDGIDEANRAKAIAALEKFISPEKTSKKKRKEPLTLEGLLAKILSAKLLSGRAPYHREIMREAVADVMEHGIHPTEERGCLYRSEAIRKAQLQRAIDEQTNNHLVRHRLLILERLHRDMLKEYAGGDAACVARVTIEVNRDLKELSGKTAKQVAQDLGQRLANFKGVTKRLEKAFEGKGIHITPGLIRKARIAEDLGWTCPYTGQKYDEFDLLNRKVDKDHIIARSERPSDSLDSLVITFSEINRWKGQRTALRFVEDEQSKPVQGLPQLTIKTLARFKKDVEALETFKGHDDDQRRKKNRKRLLQLRDYVDKEFTPRDLTQTSQLVRLGAQILQKAYAGSQKPPVITSIPGGVTGAVRRSWNLLGCLATANPLVLDENGETKTKTEIRNITHLHHALDACVLAFTSQFLPRDGGVWELLIKRRLNEAEQRLMRQRLGNMVQINGTGEFRLVDLPEGFKKQIRERLAERRVMQHIPKEMTGLRAKQNAWRVVKVENGEVHLRQRFRQPDGSRPLNVATEKIGKVIGLQPGELQKRKAALVIQDNYGLALDPEPTIIPFHKVWPRIQELRQKNGGKLPRILRNGDLIAVPKGNFIGRWKIFSVKNNASGIAIDIGRPDVTRLLNRTEGHKINVRLATLLKDGMIILATPYTGVASCPTTSST
;
A
#
# COMPACT_ATOMS: atom_id res chain seq x y z
N MET A 1 -43.63 -29.03 11.40
CA MET A 1 -42.15 -29.20 11.43
C MET A 1 -41.33 -28.05 10.79
N ASN A 2 -41.87 -26.84 10.62
CA ASN A 2 -41.17 -25.72 9.95
C ASN A 2 -40.68 -24.59 10.90
N LYS A 3 -40.71 -24.81 12.23
CA LYS A 3 -40.43 -23.78 13.27
C LYS A 3 -38.94 -23.57 13.56
N TRP A 4 -38.06 -24.42 13.03
CA TRP A 4 -36.64 -24.47 13.35
C TRP A 4 -35.82 -24.09 12.13
N ARG A 5 -35.93 -22.84 11.69
CA ARG A 5 -35.22 -22.35 10.50
C ARG A 5 -33.91 -21.64 10.86
N HIS A 6 -32.93 -21.80 9.98
CA HIS A 6 -31.62 -21.16 10.08
C HIS A 6 -31.73 -19.63 10.25
N GLY A 7 -30.99 -19.06 11.21
CA GLY A 7 -30.92 -17.61 11.46
C GLY A 7 -32.04 -17.04 12.34
N GLN A 8 -33.03 -17.85 12.75
CA GLN A 8 -34.02 -17.42 13.73
C GLN A 8 -33.46 -17.49 15.14
N GLN A 9 -33.72 -16.44 15.90
CA GLN A 9 -33.51 -16.41 17.34
C GLN A 9 -34.64 -17.19 18.00
N LEU A 10 -34.28 -18.24 18.73
CA LEU A 10 -35.24 -19.07 19.45
C LEU A 10 -34.99 -18.91 20.94
N THR A 11 -36.05 -18.83 21.73
CA THR A 11 -35.95 -18.89 23.19
C THR A 11 -36.10 -20.34 23.64
N LEU A 12 -35.49 -20.71 24.77
CA LEU A 12 -35.73 -22.01 25.39
C LEU A 12 -37.23 -22.28 25.60
N LYS A 13 -38.03 -21.25 25.91
CA LYS A 13 -39.49 -21.34 25.94
C LYS A 13 -40.08 -21.82 24.60
N SER A 14 -39.70 -21.20 23.49
CA SER A 14 -40.18 -21.58 22.15
C SER A 14 -39.78 -23.01 21.74
N ILE A 15 -38.67 -23.52 22.29
CA ILE A 15 -38.24 -24.91 22.14
C ILE A 15 -39.17 -25.86 22.89
N LEU A 16 -39.43 -25.54 24.17
CA LEU A 16 -40.28 -26.34 25.05
C LEU A 16 -41.75 -26.36 24.61
N ASP A 17 -42.25 -25.27 24.04
CA ASP A 17 -43.61 -25.20 23.48
C ASP A 17 -43.75 -26.01 22.18
N GLY A 18 -42.64 -26.54 21.65
CA GLY A 18 -42.59 -27.33 20.41
C GLY A 18 -42.38 -28.83 20.61
N ILE A 19 -42.24 -29.31 21.84
CA ILE A 19 -42.08 -30.73 22.20
C ILE A 19 -43.31 -31.25 22.96
N ASP A 20 -43.48 -32.56 23.06
CA ASP A 20 -44.59 -33.18 23.79
C ASP A 20 -44.52 -32.92 25.31
N GLU A 21 -45.66 -33.02 25.99
CA GLU A 21 -45.80 -32.66 27.41
C GLU A 21 -44.92 -33.52 28.33
N ALA A 22 -44.69 -34.79 27.98
CA ALA A 22 -43.85 -35.69 28.76
C ALA A 22 -42.36 -35.27 28.71
N ASN A 23 -41.87 -34.90 27.53
CA ASN A 23 -40.52 -34.37 27.36
C ASN A 23 -40.36 -32.94 27.91
N ARG A 24 -41.42 -32.13 27.84
CA ARG A 24 -41.48 -30.80 28.44
C ARG A 24 -41.30 -30.84 29.96
N ALA A 25 -42.02 -31.71 30.65
CA ALA A 25 -41.90 -31.90 32.10
C ALA A 25 -40.48 -32.33 32.50
N LYS A 26 -39.88 -33.28 31.77
CA LYS A 26 -38.49 -33.72 32.00
C LYS A 26 -37.48 -32.59 31.80
N ALA A 27 -37.64 -31.78 30.75
CA ALA A 27 -36.76 -30.67 30.45
C ALA A 27 -36.86 -29.55 31.49
N ILE A 28 -38.06 -29.22 31.97
CA ILE A 28 -38.27 -28.25 33.07
C ILE A 28 -37.60 -28.74 34.35
N ALA A 29 -37.80 -30.00 34.74
CA ALA A 29 -37.16 -30.58 35.91
C ALA A 29 -35.62 -30.55 35.83
N ALA A 30 -35.05 -30.77 34.64
CA ALA A 30 -33.60 -30.65 34.41
C ALA A 30 -33.10 -29.20 34.53
N LEU A 31 -33.86 -28.22 34.04
CA LEU A 31 -33.55 -26.79 34.17
C LEU A 31 -33.63 -26.33 35.63
N GLU A 32 -34.63 -26.77 36.38
CA GLU A 32 -34.77 -26.49 37.82
C GLU A 32 -33.62 -27.09 38.63
N LYS A 33 -33.21 -28.33 38.30
CA LYS A 33 -32.01 -28.95 38.89
C LYS A 33 -30.74 -28.16 38.58
N PHE A 34 -30.62 -27.59 37.38
CA PHE A 34 -29.49 -26.74 36.99
C PHE A 34 -29.47 -25.38 37.73
N ILE A 35 -30.64 -24.86 38.12
CA ILE A 35 -30.78 -23.64 38.92
C ILE A 35 -30.51 -23.92 40.41
N SER A 36 -30.75 -25.15 40.87
CA SER A 36 -30.50 -25.56 42.25
C SER A 36 -29.04 -25.32 42.65
N PRO A 37 -28.77 -24.62 43.77
CA PRO A 37 -27.43 -24.20 44.14
C PRO A 37 -26.61 -25.34 44.73
N GLU A 38 -26.13 -26.27 43.90
CA GLU A 38 -25.09 -27.21 44.31
C GLU A 38 -23.69 -26.61 44.08
N LYS A 39 -23.15 -26.07 45.18
CA LYS A 39 -21.73 -25.90 45.53
C LYS A 39 -20.77 -25.71 44.35
N THR A 40 -20.34 -24.47 44.08
CA THR A 40 -18.92 -24.20 43.78
C THR A 40 -18.52 -22.72 43.92
N SER A 41 -17.62 -22.50 44.87
CA SER A 41 -16.62 -21.42 45.05
C SER A 41 -16.85 -20.00 44.49
N LYS A 42 -16.99 -19.05 45.43
CA LYS A 42 -16.40 -17.69 45.46
C LYS A 42 -15.94 -17.08 44.12
N LYS A 43 -16.84 -16.68 43.22
CA LYS A 43 -16.57 -15.61 42.24
C LYS A 43 -17.80 -14.72 42.03
N LYS A 44 -17.57 -13.41 42.27
CA LYS A 44 -18.39 -12.21 42.03
C LYS A 44 -19.87 -12.43 41.65
N ARG A 45 -20.77 -11.97 42.55
CA ARG A 45 -22.23 -11.84 42.38
C ARG A 45 -22.62 -11.42 40.95
N LYS A 46 -23.12 -12.37 40.17
CA LYS A 46 -24.11 -12.13 39.11
C LYS A 46 -25.49 -12.38 39.73
N GLU A 47 -26.52 -11.71 39.22
CA GLU A 47 -27.92 -11.92 39.64
C GLU A 47 -28.28 -13.43 39.65
N PRO A 48 -29.10 -13.89 40.62
CA PRO A 48 -29.49 -15.28 40.72
C PRO A 48 -30.18 -15.72 39.42
N LEU A 49 -29.76 -16.86 38.88
CA LEU A 49 -30.29 -17.41 37.63
C LEU A 49 -31.72 -17.91 37.89
N THR A 50 -32.74 -17.22 37.38
CA THR A 50 -34.14 -17.65 37.51
C THR A 50 -34.58 -18.53 36.33
N LEU A 51 -35.57 -19.39 36.55
CA LEU A 51 -36.13 -20.24 35.49
C LEU A 51 -36.72 -19.39 34.36
N GLU A 52 -37.43 -18.31 34.70
CA GLU A 52 -37.95 -17.35 33.73
C GLU A 52 -36.83 -16.69 32.90
N GLY A 53 -35.72 -16.32 33.54
CA GLY A 53 -34.56 -15.75 32.85
C GLY A 53 -33.87 -16.73 31.90
N LEU A 54 -33.82 -18.01 32.25
CA LEU A 54 -33.33 -19.09 31.37
C LEU A 54 -34.28 -19.33 30.20
N LEU A 55 -35.58 -19.40 30.45
CA LEU A 55 -36.61 -19.62 29.42
C LEU A 55 -36.66 -18.47 28.41
N ALA A 56 -36.44 -17.23 28.86
CA ALA A 56 -36.34 -16.05 28.02
C ALA A 56 -35.00 -15.92 27.27
N LYS A 57 -34.00 -16.76 27.59
CA LYS A 57 -32.67 -16.68 26.99
C LYS A 57 -32.74 -17.04 25.51
N ILE A 58 -32.26 -16.11 24.68
CA ILE A 58 -32.18 -16.27 23.24
C ILE A 58 -31.01 -17.19 22.90
N LEU A 59 -31.32 -18.32 22.28
CA LEU A 59 -30.39 -19.20 21.60
C LEU A 59 -30.30 -18.78 20.14
N SER A 60 -29.07 -18.55 19.69
CA SER A 60 -28.78 -18.32 18.27
C SER A 60 -27.67 -19.27 17.84
N ALA A 61 -27.93 -20.07 16.82
CA ALA A 61 -26.88 -20.77 16.12
C ALA A 61 -26.14 -19.75 15.26
N LYS A 62 -24.93 -19.35 15.65
CA LYS A 62 -24.10 -18.50 14.81
C LYS A 62 -23.72 -19.30 13.56
N LEU A 63 -24.01 -18.75 12.38
CA LEU A 63 -23.48 -19.28 11.13
C LEU A 63 -21.96 -19.34 11.26
N LEU A 64 -21.39 -20.56 11.18
CA LEU A 64 -19.96 -20.70 11.02
C LEU A 64 -19.62 -20.10 9.65
N SER A 65 -18.86 -19.00 9.65
CA SER A 65 -18.43 -18.35 8.43
C SER A 65 -17.13 -19.00 7.93
N GLY A 66 -17.03 -19.14 6.61
CA GLY A 66 -15.87 -19.74 5.96
C GLY A 66 -16.24 -20.94 5.10
N ARG A 67 -15.31 -21.34 4.24
CA ARG A 67 -15.39 -22.58 3.46
C ARG A 67 -14.10 -23.35 3.71
N ALA A 68 -14.21 -24.67 3.82
CA ALA A 68 -13.02 -25.51 3.78
C ALA A 68 -12.31 -25.33 2.43
N PRO A 69 -10.97 -25.45 2.40
CA PRO A 69 -10.20 -25.29 1.16
C PRO A 69 -10.43 -26.41 0.14
N TYR A 70 -10.97 -27.55 0.59
CA TYR A 70 -11.24 -28.74 -0.24
C TYR A 70 -12.71 -29.17 -0.12
N HIS A 71 -13.20 -29.86 -1.15
CA HIS A 71 -14.54 -30.46 -1.14
C HIS A 71 -14.60 -31.63 -0.14
N ARG A 72 -15.80 -31.98 0.33
CA ARG A 72 -16.00 -32.99 1.38
C ARG A 72 -15.41 -34.36 1.01
N GLU A 73 -15.49 -34.75 -0.25
CA GLU A 73 -14.95 -36.02 -0.76
C GLU A 73 -13.43 -36.06 -0.63
N ILE A 74 -12.73 -35.05 -1.14
CA ILE A 74 -11.27 -34.92 -1.01
C ILE A 74 -10.83 -34.90 0.46
N MET A 75 -11.61 -34.28 1.35
CA MET A 75 -11.29 -34.30 2.78
C MET A 75 -11.44 -35.70 3.40
N ARG A 76 -12.37 -36.53 2.91
CA ARG A 76 -12.51 -37.93 3.35
C ARG A 76 -11.36 -38.78 2.82
N GLU A 77 -11.01 -38.62 1.55
CA GLU A 77 -9.85 -39.29 0.95
C GLU A 77 -8.57 -38.93 1.69
N ALA A 78 -8.34 -37.65 2.01
CA ALA A 78 -7.17 -37.22 2.77
C ALA A 78 -7.13 -37.83 4.19
N VAL A 79 -8.28 -38.10 4.80
CA VAL A 79 -8.34 -38.81 6.08
C VAL A 79 -8.04 -40.29 5.90
N ALA A 80 -8.58 -40.94 4.86
CA ALA A 80 -8.27 -42.34 4.55
C ALA A 80 -6.78 -42.53 4.24
N ASP A 81 -6.17 -41.62 3.46
CA ASP A 81 -4.73 -41.62 3.18
C ASP A 81 -3.90 -41.67 4.48
N VAL A 82 -4.25 -40.83 5.47
CA VAL A 82 -3.52 -40.78 6.75
C VAL A 82 -3.85 -41.99 7.64
N MET A 83 -5.13 -42.27 7.84
CA MET A 83 -5.62 -43.16 8.90
C MET A 83 -5.67 -44.63 8.48
N GLU A 84 -5.88 -44.90 7.18
CA GLU A 84 -6.01 -46.25 6.64
C GLU A 84 -4.75 -46.66 5.87
N HIS A 85 -4.20 -45.76 5.04
CA HIS A 85 -3.08 -46.07 4.17
C HIS A 85 -1.71 -45.72 4.76
N GLY A 86 -1.65 -44.90 5.82
CA GLY A 86 -0.40 -44.43 6.41
C GLY A 86 0.45 -43.54 5.48
N ILE A 87 -0.18 -42.91 4.48
CA ILE A 87 0.46 -42.07 3.47
C ILE A 87 0.13 -40.61 3.78
N HIS A 88 1.11 -39.72 3.65
CA HIS A 88 0.82 -38.30 3.77
C HIS A 88 0.05 -37.81 2.52
N PRO A 89 -1.12 -37.15 2.63
CA PRO A 89 -1.98 -36.83 1.48
C PRO A 89 -1.33 -35.99 0.38
N THR A 90 -0.22 -35.30 0.68
CA THR A 90 0.51 -34.46 -0.29
C THR A 90 1.66 -35.17 -0.99
N GLU A 91 1.95 -36.42 -0.65
CA GLU A 91 2.96 -37.27 -1.31
C GLU A 91 2.38 -37.87 -2.59
N GLU A 92 3.23 -38.42 -3.47
CA GLU A 92 2.87 -38.83 -4.85
C GLU A 92 1.63 -39.72 -4.97
N ARG A 93 1.37 -40.54 -3.95
CA ARG A 93 0.21 -41.45 -3.89
C ARG A 93 -1.01 -40.88 -3.17
N GLY A 94 -0.90 -39.71 -2.56
CA GLY A 94 -1.97 -39.09 -1.77
C GLY A 94 -2.90 -38.21 -2.62
N CYS A 95 -4.13 -38.04 -2.16
CA CYS A 95 -5.21 -37.36 -2.88
C CYS A 95 -4.98 -35.84 -3.05
N LEU A 96 -4.08 -35.23 -2.26
CA LEU A 96 -3.69 -33.82 -2.35
C LEU A 96 -2.38 -33.61 -3.12
N TYR A 97 -1.82 -34.67 -3.71
CA TYR A 97 -0.63 -34.56 -4.53
C TYR A 97 -0.87 -33.64 -5.73
N ARG A 98 0.11 -32.81 -6.04
CA ARG A 98 0.08 -31.93 -7.21
C ARG A 98 1.13 -32.37 -8.19
N SER A 99 0.72 -33.20 -9.16
CA SER A 99 1.56 -33.61 -10.27
C SER A 99 2.05 -32.42 -11.09
N GLU A 100 3.12 -32.61 -11.86
CA GLU A 100 3.66 -31.57 -12.73
C GLU A 100 2.62 -31.10 -13.77
N ALA A 101 1.78 -32.01 -14.27
CA ALA A 101 0.68 -31.70 -15.16
C ALA A 101 -0.33 -30.74 -14.51
N ILE A 102 -0.75 -31.00 -13.26
CA ILE A 102 -1.64 -30.11 -12.50
C ILE A 102 -1.00 -28.73 -12.29
N ARG A 103 0.31 -28.69 -11.98
CA ARG A 103 1.05 -27.43 -11.81
C ARG A 103 1.11 -26.64 -13.12
N LYS A 104 1.38 -27.29 -14.26
CA LYS A 104 1.38 -26.67 -15.60
C LYS A 104 0.00 -26.14 -15.97
N ALA A 105 -1.05 -26.93 -15.78
CA ALA A 105 -2.43 -26.49 -16.00
C ALA A 105 -2.78 -25.28 -15.13
N GLN A 106 -2.40 -25.29 -13.86
CA GLN A 106 -2.63 -24.15 -12.95
C GLN A 106 -1.88 -22.88 -13.40
N LEU A 107 -0.65 -23.02 -13.90
CA LEU A 107 0.12 -21.90 -14.46
C LEU A 107 -0.53 -21.33 -15.72
N GLN A 108 -1.15 -22.16 -16.56
CA GLN A 108 -1.75 -21.71 -17.82
C GLN A 108 -3.07 -20.94 -17.63
N ARG A 109 -3.78 -21.13 -16.50
CA ARG A 109 -5.05 -20.43 -16.21
C ARG A 109 -4.98 -18.93 -16.41
N ALA A 110 -6.04 -18.37 -16.98
CA ALA A 110 -6.14 -16.93 -17.19
C ALA A 110 -6.19 -16.17 -15.85
N ILE A 111 -5.68 -14.94 -15.82
CA ILE A 111 -5.50 -14.16 -14.59
C ILE A 111 -6.84 -13.80 -13.93
N ASP A 112 -7.86 -13.55 -14.73
CA ASP A 112 -9.23 -13.27 -14.29
C ASP A 112 -9.88 -14.44 -13.55
N GLU A 113 -9.50 -15.68 -13.86
CA GLU A 113 -9.93 -16.85 -13.08
C GLU A 113 -9.15 -17.04 -11.77
N GLN A 114 -7.97 -16.43 -11.65
CA GLN A 114 -7.09 -16.56 -10.49
C GLN A 114 -7.31 -15.49 -9.43
N THR A 115 -7.93 -14.36 -9.79
CA THR A 115 -8.24 -13.28 -8.85
C THR A 115 -9.42 -12.43 -9.31
N ASN A 116 -10.37 -12.23 -8.40
CA ASN A 116 -11.49 -11.30 -8.59
C ASN A 116 -11.09 -9.83 -8.32
N ASN A 117 -9.85 -9.58 -7.87
CA ASN A 117 -9.38 -8.22 -7.63
C ASN A 117 -8.92 -7.57 -8.94
N HIS A 118 -9.74 -6.67 -9.49
CA HIS A 118 -9.48 -5.98 -10.75
C HIS A 118 -8.19 -5.15 -10.75
N LEU A 119 -7.78 -4.56 -9.61
CA LEU A 119 -6.52 -3.80 -9.52
C LEU A 119 -5.30 -4.70 -9.56
N VAL A 120 -5.38 -5.88 -8.94
CA VAL A 120 -4.34 -6.91 -9.01
C VAL A 120 -4.26 -7.41 -10.46
N ARG A 121 -5.38 -7.80 -11.06
CA ARG A 121 -5.45 -8.27 -12.46
C ARG A 121 -4.83 -7.27 -13.43
N HIS A 122 -5.23 -6.00 -13.34
CA HIS A 122 -4.73 -4.96 -14.26
C HIS A 122 -3.20 -4.78 -14.18
N ARG A 123 -2.64 -4.75 -12.97
CA ARG A 123 -1.18 -4.61 -12.79
C ARG A 123 -0.41 -5.83 -13.26
N LEU A 124 -0.96 -7.01 -13.04
CA LEU A 124 -0.40 -8.27 -13.50
C LEU A 124 -0.37 -8.38 -15.04
N LEU A 125 -1.43 -7.90 -15.72
CA LEU A 125 -1.44 -7.80 -17.18
C LEU A 125 -0.41 -6.80 -17.71
N ILE A 126 -0.21 -5.67 -17.01
CA ILE A 126 0.85 -4.71 -17.39
C ILE A 126 2.23 -5.33 -17.19
N LEU A 127 2.45 -6.05 -16.08
CA LEU A 127 3.71 -6.76 -15.82
C LEU A 127 4.02 -7.78 -16.91
N GLU A 128 3.04 -8.59 -17.32
CA GLU A 128 3.18 -9.55 -18.41
C GLU A 128 3.57 -8.89 -19.73
N ARG A 129 2.91 -7.78 -20.08
CA ARG A 129 3.19 -7.01 -21.30
C ARG A 129 4.58 -6.38 -21.27
N LEU A 130 4.96 -5.77 -20.15
CA LEU A 130 6.29 -5.22 -19.94
C LEU A 130 7.35 -6.32 -20.09
N HIS A 131 7.14 -7.47 -19.46
CA HIS A 131 8.10 -8.56 -19.50
C HIS A 131 8.31 -9.08 -20.92
N ARG A 132 7.23 -9.26 -21.68
CA ARG A 132 7.30 -9.65 -23.09
C ARG A 132 8.08 -8.63 -23.93
N ASP A 133 7.83 -7.35 -23.74
CA ASP A 133 8.55 -6.30 -24.47
C ASP A 133 10.03 -6.26 -24.06
N MET A 134 10.36 -6.50 -22.79
CA MET A 134 11.75 -6.62 -22.32
C MET A 134 12.46 -7.82 -22.96
N LEU A 135 11.82 -8.99 -23.06
CA LEU A 135 12.39 -10.16 -23.74
C LEU A 135 12.67 -9.86 -25.21
N LYS A 136 11.72 -9.23 -25.89
CA LYS A 136 11.88 -8.86 -27.30
C LYS A 136 13.03 -7.87 -27.50
N GLU A 137 13.09 -6.82 -26.68
CA GLU A 137 14.05 -5.73 -26.86
C GLU A 137 15.46 -6.07 -26.39
N TYR A 138 15.61 -6.72 -25.23
CA TYR A 138 16.91 -6.92 -24.59
C TYR A 138 17.44 -8.35 -24.66
N ALA A 139 16.60 -9.31 -25.07
CA ALA A 139 17.01 -10.71 -25.22
C ALA A 139 16.77 -11.24 -26.65
N GLY A 140 16.42 -10.38 -27.61
CA GLY A 140 16.11 -10.79 -28.98
C GLY A 140 14.91 -11.75 -29.10
N GLY A 141 14.09 -11.85 -28.06
CA GLY A 141 13.04 -12.85 -27.93
C GLY A 141 13.49 -14.20 -27.36
N ASP A 142 14.79 -14.39 -27.10
CA ASP A 142 15.31 -15.62 -26.50
C ASP A 142 15.20 -15.60 -24.97
N ALA A 143 14.26 -16.39 -24.46
CA ALA A 143 14.03 -16.54 -23.04
C ALA A 143 15.20 -17.21 -22.29
N ALA A 144 16.07 -17.96 -22.97
CA ALA A 144 17.23 -18.63 -22.37
C ALA A 144 18.31 -17.63 -21.91
N CYS A 145 18.34 -16.43 -22.49
CA CYS A 145 19.26 -15.35 -22.09
C CYS A 145 18.96 -14.79 -20.68
N VAL A 146 17.79 -15.09 -20.11
CA VAL A 146 17.40 -14.59 -18.79
C VAL A 146 17.76 -15.61 -17.72
N ALA A 147 18.78 -15.30 -16.91
CA ALA A 147 19.17 -16.16 -15.79
C ALA A 147 18.30 -15.97 -14.54
N ARG A 148 17.86 -14.74 -14.28
CA ARG A 148 17.16 -14.36 -13.03
C ARG A 148 16.08 -13.32 -13.29
N VAL A 149 14.96 -13.43 -12.59
CA VAL A 149 13.90 -12.41 -12.58
C VAL A 149 13.61 -12.04 -11.14
N THR A 150 13.75 -10.76 -10.81
CA THR A 150 13.51 -10.26 -9.44
C THR A 150 12.33 -9.33 -9.40
N ILE A 151 11.43 -9.53 -8.44
CA ILE A 151 10.24 -8.71 -8.27
C ILE A 151 10.12 -8.17 -6.85
N GLU A 152 9.52 -6.98 -6.74
CA GLU A 152 8.99 -6.43 -5.50
C GLU A 152 7.55 -6.03 -5.77
N VAL A 153 6.65 -6.33 -4.83
CA VAL A 153 5.26 -5.88 -4.93
C VAL A 153 4.88 -5.06 -3.71
N ASN A 154 4.08 -4.02 -3.95
CA ASN A 154 3.57 -3.20 -2.86
C ASN A 154 2.46 -3.95 -2.10
N ARG A 155 2.57 -4.01 -0.77
CA ARG A 155 1.64 -4.75 0.11
C ARG A 155 0.29 -4.02 0.28
N ASP A 156 0.24 -2.70 0.14
CA ASP A 156 -0.95 -1.86 0.41
C ASP A 156 -2.04 -1.95 -0.68
N LEU A 157 -1.72 -2.62 -1.77
CA LEU A 157 -2.50 -2.64 -3.01
C LEU A 157 -3.89 -3.25 -2.85
N LYS A 158 -4.02 -4.21 -1.93
CA LYS A 158 -5.29 -4.84 -1.57
C LYS A 158 -6.14 -3.92 -0.69
N GLU A 159 -5.52 -3.16 0.21
CA GLU A 159 -6.20 -2.25 1.15
C GLU A 159 -6.81 -1.02 0.47
N LEU A 160 -6.27 -0.64 -0.68
CA LEU A 160 -6.74 0.49 -1.48
C LEU A 160 -7.79 0.08 -2.53
N SER A 161 -8.06 -1.22 -2.68
CA SER A 161 -9.01 -1.74 -3.67
C SER A 161 -10.44 -1.36 -3.34
N GLY A 162 -11.15 -0.77 -4.31
CA GLY A 162 -12.52 -0.29 -4.13
C GLY A 162 -12.64 1.09 -3.46
N LYS A 163 -11.53 1.73 -3.09
CA LYS A 163 -11.52 3.11 -2.57
C LYS A 163 -11.35 4.12 -3.71
N THR A 164 -12.16 5.16 -3.73
CA THR A 164 -11.97 6.35 -4.58
C THR A 164 -10.70 7.10 -4.19
N ALA A 165 -10.14 7.92 -5.08
CA ALA A 165 -8.95 8.74 -4.77
C ALA A 165 -9.14 9.61 -3.50
N LYS A 166 -10.35 10.14 -3.29
CA LYS A 166 -10.70 10.90 -2.08
C LYS A 166 -10.67 10.01 -0.83
N GLN A 167 -11.22 8.79 -0.90
CA GLN A 167 -11.17 7.82 0.20
C GLN A 167 -9.75 7.35 0.47
N VAL A 168 -8.91 7.16 -0.56
CA VAL A 168 -7.49 6.85 -0.41
C VAL A 168 -6.75 7.98 0.30
N ALA A 169 -6.98 9.24 -0.12
CA ALA A 169 -6.39 10.40 0.52
C ALA A 169 -6.88 10.58 1.96
N GLN A 170 -8.17 10.30 2.23
CA GLN A 170 -8.76 10.33 3.57
C GLN A 170 -8.16 9.24 4.48
N ASP A 171 -8.06 8.01 3.99
CA ASP A 171 -7.42 6.87 4.69
C ASP A 171 -5.97 7.19 5.02
N LEU A 172 -5.20 7.68 4.04
CA LEU A 172 -3.82 8.11 4.25
C LEU A 172 -3.73 9.27 5.25
N GLY A 173 -4.66 10.22 5.17
CA GLY A 173 -4.79 11.32 6.11
C GLY A 173 -5.06 10.85 7.54
N GLN A 174 -5.93 9.85 7.70
CA GLN A 174 -6.24 9.21 8.98
C GLN A 174 -5.04 8.44 9.53
N ARG A 175 -4.30 7.69 8.69
CA ARG A 175 -3.03 7.03 9.08
C ARG A 175 -1.99 8.03 9.60
N LEU A 176 -1.99 9.25 9.07
CA LEU A 176 -1.07 10.32 9.48
C LEU A 176 -1.62 11.22 10.60
N ALA A 177 -2.87 11.04 11.03
CA ALA A 177 -3.52 11.95 11.98
C ALA A 177 -2.81 11.98 13.35
N ASN A 178 -2.44 10.82 13.88
CA ASN A 178 -1.67 10.73 15.13
C ASN A 178 -0.31 11.43 15.01
N PHE A 179 0.39 11.26 13.88
CA PHE A 179 1.66 11.95 13.62
C PHE A 179 1.46 13.47 13.63
N LYS A 180 0.51 13.99 12.85
CA LYS A 180 0.22 15.43 12.77
C LYS A 180 -0.20 16.02 14.12
N GLY A 181 -1.04 15.29 14.87
CA GLY A 181 -1.48 15.72 16.20
C GLY A 181 -0.32 15.86 17.19
N VAL A 182 0.59 14.89 17.19
CA VAL A 182 1.79 14.93 18.04
C VAL A 182 2.75 16.03 17.59
N THR A 183 2.98 16.21 16.28
CA THR A 183 3.80 17.31 15.77
C THR A 183 3.25 18.66 16.22
N LYS A 184 1.94 18.88 16.08
CA LYS A 184 1.28 20.11 16.53
C LYS A 184 1.42 20.34 18.04
N ARG A 185 1.34 19.27 18.84
CA ARG A 185 1.55 19.33 20.29
C ARG A 185 2.97 19.79 20.63
N LEU A 186 3.97 19.24 19.95
CA LEU A 186 5.38 19.63 20.15
C LEU A 186 5.66 21.05 19.66
N GLU A 187 5.12 21.45 18.50
CA GLU A 187 5.22 22.82 17.98
C GLU A 187 4.69 23.84 18.98
N LYS A 188 3.51 23.57 19.56
CA LYS A 188 2.93 24.42 20.61
C LYS A 188 3.77 24.44 21.89
N ALA A 189 4.31 23.30 22.32
CA ALA A 189 5.10 23.22 23.55
C ALA A 189 6.44 23.99 23.44
N PHE A 190 7.02 24.05 22.24
CA PHE A 190 8.33 24.66 22.00
C PHE A 190 8.27 26.01 21.28
N GLU A 191 7.07 26.56 21.10
CA GLU A 191 6.85 27.88 20.51
C GLU A 191 7.67 28.95 21.26
N GLY A 192 8.45 29.73 20.51
CA GLY A 192 9.33 30.76 21.08
C GLY A 192 10.57 30.25 21.83
N LYS A 193 10.84 28.94 21.87
CA LYS A 193 11.94 28.35 22.66
C LYS A 193 13.17 27.93 21.86
N GLY A 194 13.18 28.12 20.53
CA GLY A 194 14.31 27.80 19.66
C GLY A 194 14.64 26.30 19.54
N ILE A 195 13.73 25.40 19.94
CA ILE A 195 13.96 23.95 19.93
C ILE A 195 13.53 23.36 18.58
N HIS A 196 14.45 22.68 17.90
CA HIS A 196 14.18 22.02 16.62
C HIS A 196 13.50 20.65 16.81
N ILE A 197 12.33 20.45 16.17
CA ILE A 197 11.55 19.20 16.26
C ILE A 197 12.11 18.16 15.30
N THR A 198 12.92 17.25 15.84
CA THR A 198 13.50 16.15 15.05
C THR A 198 12.53 14.97 14.86
N PRO A 199 12.72 14.12 13.83
CA PRO A 199 11.96 12.87 13.68
C PRO A 199 12.09 11.93 14.88
N GLY A 200 13.24 11.96 15.58
CA GLY A 200 13.46 11.21 16.81
C GLY A 200 12.58 11.66 17.96
N LEU A 201 12.39 12.99 18.11
CA LEU A 201 11.53 13.58 19.11
C LEU A 201 10.05 13.28 18.86
N ILE A 202 9.60 13.43 17.61
CA ILE A 202 8.23 13.05 17.21
C ILE A 202 7.98 11.57 17.52
N ARG A 203 8.96 10.70 17.26
CA ARG A 203 8.86 9.27 17.59
C ARG A 203 8.67 9.04 19.09
N LYS A 204 9.44 9.71 19.96
CA LYS A 204 9.28 9.61 21.42
C LYS A 204 7.89 10.08 21.84
N ALA A 205 7.46 11.23 21.34
CA ALA A 205 6.17 11.83 21.68
C ALA A 205 4.98 10.99 21.20
N ARG A 206 5.09 10.28 20.07
CA ARG A 206 4.04 9.33 19.64
C ARG A 206 3.90 8.13 20.58
N ILE A 207 5.01 7.63 21.13
CA ILE A 207 4.98 6.56 22.13
C ILE A 207 4.40 7.10 23.44
N ALA A 208 4.81 8.31 23.85
CA ALA A 208 4.28 8.99 25.02
C ALA A 208 2.75 9.20 24.95
N GLU A 209 2.24 9.66 23.81
CA GLU A 209 0.82 9.87 23.58
C GLU A 209 0.01 8.58 23.75
N ASP A 210 0.50 7.46 23.22
CA ASP A 210 -0.15 6.15 23.39
C ASP A 210 -0.13 5.66 24.86
N LEU A 211 0.78 6.16 25.69
CA LEU A 211 0.91 5.83 27.12
C LEU A 211 0.23 6.87 28.04
N GLY A 212 -0.40 7.90 27.48
CA GLY A 212 -0.96 9.00 28.28
C GLY A 212 0.11 9.78 29.05
N TRP A 213 1.32 9.91 28.48
CA TRP A 213 2.44 10.68 29.05
C TRP A 213 2.84 10.24 30.47
N THR A 214 2.74 8.92 30.71
CA THR A 214 2.94 8.31 32.01
C THR A 214 3.88 7.13 31.89
N CYS A 215 4.90 7.07 32.75
CA CYS A 215 5.84 5.95 32.80
C CYS A 215 5.09 4.66 33.17
N PRO A 216 5.20 3.58 32.38
CA PRO A 216 4.47 2.35 32.64
C PRO A 216 4.92 1.68 33.95
N TYR A 217 6.22 1.76 34.27
CA TYR A 217 6.83 1.06 35.40
C TYR A 217 6.61 1.75 36.75
N THR A 218 6.61 3.08 36.80
CA THR A 218 6.46 3.84 38.06
C THR A 218 5.14 4.58 38.16
N GLY A 219 4.50 4.90 37.03
CA GLY A 219 3.29 5.74 37.01
C GLY A 219 3.58 7.23 37.12
N GLN A 220 4.86 7.60 37.19
CA GLN A 220 5.27 9.00 37.19
C GLN A 220 5.02 9.60 35.80
N LYS A 221 4.45 10.82 35.78
CA LYS A 221 4.21 11.58 34.56
C LYS A 221 5.50 12.23 34.06
N TYR A 222 5.57 12.44 32.75
CA TYR A 222 6.62 13.21 32.07
C TYR A 222 5.99 14.11 31.01
N ASP A 223 6.70 15.16 30.61
CA ASP A 223 6.21 16.17 29.65
C ASP A 223 7.05 16.23 28.36
N GLU A 224 6.76 17.20 27.50
CA GLU A 224 7.46 17.42 26.24
C GLU A 224 8.95 17.75 26.43
N PHE A 225 9.30 18.49 27.49
CA PHE A 225 10.69 18.88 27.79
C PHE A 225 11.49 17.71 28.31
N ASP A 226 10.87 16.83 29.10
CA ASP A 226 11.49 15.59 29.56
C ASP A 226 11.97 14.71 28.39
N LEU A 227 11.29 14.75 27.23
CA LEU A 227 11.68 13.98 26.04
C LEU A 227 12.99 14.45 25.39
N LEU A 228 13.35 15.73 25.58
CA LEU A 228 14.56 16.36 25.02
C LEU A 228 15.80 15.90 25.79
N ASN A 229 15.70 15.96 27.11
CA ASN A 229 16.78 15.62 28.01
C ASN A 229 16.86 14.10 28.13
N ARG A 230 18.05 13.52 28.34
CA ARG A 230 18.20 12.07 28.58
C ARG A 230 17.59 11.61 29.92
N LYS A 231 16.60 12.35 30.45
CA LYS A 231 15.81 12.00 31.63
C LYS A 231 14.84 10.86 31.33
N VAL A 232 14.17 10.90 30.18
CA VAL A 232 13.38 9.77 29.68
C VAL A 232 13.87 9.26 28.32
N ASP A 233 13.81 7.96 28.16
CA ASP A 233 14.25 7.27 26.96
C ASP A 233 13.26 6.18 26.53
N LYS A 234 13.46 5.68 25.32
CA LYS A 234 12.72 4.56 24.75
C LYS A 234 13.27 3.27 25.33
N ASP A 235 12.44 2.56 26.08
CA ASP A 235 12.70 1.19 26.47
C ASP A 235 12.00 0.23 25.50
N HIS A 236 12.69 -0.86 25.16
CA HIS A 236 12.11 -1.97 24.40
C HIS A 236 11.40 -2.90 25.38
N ILE A 237 10.08 -3.02 25.26
CA ILE A 237 9.23 -3.80 26.17
C ILE A 237 9.74 -5.24 26.34
N ILE A 238 10.21 -5.82 25.24
CA ILE A 238 10.99 -7.05 25.19
C ILE A 238 12.38 -6.62 24.74
N ALA A 239 13.42 -7.14 25.38
CA ALA A 239 14.78 -6.72 25.08
C ALA A 239 15.08 -6.85 23.58
N ARG A 240 15.76 -5.84 23.02
CA ARG A 240 16.02 -5.75 21.58
C ARG A 240 16.85 -6.92 21.04
N SER A 241 17.68 -7.51 21.89
CA SER A 241 18.47 -8.73 21.65
C SER A 241 17.59 -9.95 21.37
N GLU A 242 16.50 -10.11 22.13
CA GLU A 242 15.53 -11.20 22.00
C GLU A 242 14.53 -10.93 20.89
N ARG A 243 14.06 -9.68 20.77
CA ARG A 243 13.12 -9.26 19.73
C ARG A 243 13.66 -8.04 18.98
N PRO A 244 14.29 -8.20 17.79
CA PRO A 244 14.97 -7.13 17.06
C PRO A 244 13.99 -6.21 16.31
N SER A 245 13.05 -5.61 17.04
CA SER A 245 12.01 -4.74 16.50
C SER A 245 12.08 -3.37 17.17
N ASP A 246 12.34 -2.34 16.36
CA ASP A 246 12.27 -0.95 16.79
C ASP A 246 10.87 -0.35 16.56
N SER A 247 9.87 -1.12 16.12
CA SER A 247 8.52 -0.61 15.82
C SER A 247 7.90 0.13 17.01
N LEU A 248 7.03 1.10 16.76
CA LEU A 248 6.45 1.95 17.82
C LEU A 248 5.72 1.13 18.90
N ASP A 249 5.04 0.05 18.54
CA ASP A 249 4.36 -0.86 19.46
C ASP A 249 5.31 -1.66 20.34
N SER A 250 6.58 -1.78 19.96
CA SER A 250 7.62 -2.50 20.73
C SER A 250 8.24 -1.66 21.84
N LEU A 251 7.92 -0.36 21.87
CA LEU A 251 8.59 0.62 22.70
C LEU A 251 7.65 1.27 23.71
N VAL A 252 8.20 1.66 24.85
CA VAL A 252 7.60 2.57 25.82
C VAL A 252 8.55 3.72 26.15
N ILE A 253 8.03 4.80 26.71
CA ILE A 253 8.86 5.86 27.30
C ILE A 253 8.93 5.64 28.80
N THR A 254 10.15 5.62 29.33
CA THR A 254 10.43 5.49 30.76
C THR A 254 11.67 6.29 31.15
N PHE A 255 11.95 6.41 32.45
CA PHE A 255 13.16 7.07 32.93
C PHE A 255 14.40 6.26 32.55
N SER A 256 15.47 6.95 32.16
CA SER A 256 16.68 6.31 31.62
C SER A 256 17.31 5.32 32.59
N GLU A 257 17.24 5.59 33.88
CA GLU A 257 17.69 4.76 34.99
C GLU A 257 16.91 3.44 35.04
N ILE A 258 15.60 3.49 34.81
CA ILE A 258 14.73 2.31 34.78
C ILE A 258 15.01 1.47 33.54
N ASN A 259 15.21 2.10 32.38
CA ASN A 259 15.58 1.41 31.14
C ASN A 259 16.88 0.62 31.33
N ARG A 260 17.89 1.24 31.95
CA ARG A 260 19.15 0.58 32.31
C ARG A 260 18.93 -0.58 33.30
N TRP A 261 18.13 -0.36 34.33
CA TRP A 261 17.88 -1.35 35.38
C TRP A 261 17.08 -2.56 34.89
N LYS A 262 16.11 -2.36 33.98
CA LYS A 262 15.34 -3.43 33.37
C LYS A 262 16.22 -4.45 32.65
N GLY A 263 17.24 -3.97 31.92
CA GLY A 263 18.20 -4.82 31.23
C GLY A 263 17.53 -5.73 30.19
N GLN A 264 17.94 -7.00 30.17
CA GLN A 264 17.49 -8.01 29.18
C GLN A 264 16.14 -8.65 29.51
N ARG A 265 15.35 -8.08 30.43
CA ARG A 265 14.06 -8.65 30.86
C ARG A 265 12.90 -8.07 30.06
N THR A 266 11.81 -8.83 29.97
CA THR A 266 10.51 -8.29 29.54
C THR A 266 9.99 -7.29 30.59
N ALA A 267 9.12 -6.39 30.16
CA ALA A 267 8.46 -5.41 31.02
C ALA A 267 7.77 -6.06 32.23
N LEU A 268 7.03 -7.15 32.01
CA LEU A 268 6.28 -7.81 33.08
C LEU A 268 7.21 -8.53 34.06
N ARG A 269 8.24 -9.22 33.56
CA ARG A 269 9.24 -9.91 34.40
C ARG A 269 10.00 -8.91 35.26
N PHE A 270 10.43 -7.78 34.69
CA PHE A 270 11.10 -6.71 35.42
C PHE A 270 10.25 -6.18 36.58
N VAL A 271 8.96 -5.90 36.34
CA VAL A 271 8.07 -5.44 37.42
C VAL A 271 7.82 -6.53 38.46
N GLU A 272 7.72 -7.79 38.06
CA GLU A 272 7.58 -8.93 38.98
C GLU A 272 8.79 -9.05 39.93
N ASP A 273 10.01 -8.91 39.41
CA ASP A 273 11.27 -9.01 40.16
C ASP A 273 11.54 -7.79 41.07
N GLU A 274 11.16 -6.59 40.62
CA GLU A 274 11.57 -5.32 41.24
C GLU A 274 10.42 -4.51 41.87
N GLN A 275 9.21 -5.06 41.92
CA GLN A 275 8.05 -4.38 42.50
C GLN A 275 8.33 -3.79 43.89
N SER A 276 7.80 -2.58 44.12
CA SER A 276 7.93 -1.82 45.38
C SER A 276 9.34 -1.40 45.76
N LYS A 277 10.35 -1.63 44.93
CA LYS A 277 11.72 -1.14 45.18
C LYS A 277 11.89 0.31 44.68
N PRO A 278 12.63 1.15 45.41
CA PRO A 278 13.01 2.48 44.93
C PRO A 278 13.95 2.37 43.72
N VAL A 279 13.84 3.31 42.78
CA VAL A 279 14.66 3.31 41.57
C VAL A 279 16.09 3.75 41.89
N GLN A 280 17.07 2.93 41.51
CA GLN A 280 18.48 3.26 41.69
C GLN A 280 18.84 4.55 40.92
N GLY A 281 19.38 5.55 41.64
CA GLY A 281 19.68 6.88 41.09
C GLY A 281 18.49 7.86 41.07
N LEU A 282 17.27 7.38 41.30
CA LEU A 282 16.05 8.20 41.44
C LEU A 282 15.19 7.68 42.61
N PRO A 283 15.65 7.80 43.87
CA PRO A 283 15.00 7.20 45.04
C PRO A 283 13.58 7.73 45.29
N GLN A 284 13.23 8.90 44.74
CA GLN A 284 11.87 9.45 44.75
C GLN A 284 10.87 8.66 43.88
N LEU A 285 11.35 7.74 43.04
CA LEU A 285 10.51 6.88 42.22
C LEU A 285 10.53 5.45 42.76
N THR A 286 9.40 4.76 42.65
CA THR A 286 9.26 3.37 43.08
C THR A 286 8.63 2.55 41.96
N ILE A 287 9.12 1.34 41.74
CA ILE A 287 8.51 0.40 40.78
C ILE A 287 7.14 -0.02 41.30
N LYS A 288 6.12 0.05 40.44
CA LYS A 288 4.74 -0.34 40.80
C LYS A 288 4.67 -1.77 41.29
N THR A 289 3.67 -2.05 42.12
CA THR A 289 3.26 -3.42 42.39
C THR A 289 2.80 -4.11 41.10
N LEU A 290 3.03 -5.42 40.99
CA LEU A 290 2.64 -6.19 39.82
C LEU A 290 1.14 -6.07 39.52
N ALA A 291 0.31 -6.04 40.57
CA ALA A 291 -1.14 -5.85 40.45
C ALA A 291 -1.49 -4.49 39.85
N ARG A 292 -0.81 -3.41 40.29
CA ARG A 292 -1.05 -2.07 39.76
C ARG A 292 -0.59 -1.95 38.31
N PHE A 293 0.59 -2.49 38.00
CA PHE A 293 1.10 -2.52 36.62
C PHE A 293 0.12 -3.23 35.68
N LYS A 294 -0.33 -4.44 36.02
CA LYS A 294 -1.32 -5.19 35.22
C LYS A 294 -2.62 -4.40 35.03
N LYS A 295 -3.12 -3.75 36.09
CA LYS A 295 -4.33 -2.90 36.03
C LYS A 295 -4.15 -1.72 35.08
N ASP A 296 -3.03 -1.01 35.17
CA ASP A 296 -2.77 0.16 34.32
C ASP A 296 -2.55 -0.23 32.86
N VAL A 297 -1.84 -1.34 32.59
CA VAL A 297 -1.67 -1.88 31.23
C VAL A 297 -3.02 -2.31 30.65
N GLU A 298 -3.90 -2.90 31.46
CA GLU A 298 -5.25 -3.26 31.03
C GLU A 298 -6.10 -2.01 30.69
N ALA A 299 -5.90 -0.92 31.42
CA ALA A 299 -6.59 0.35 31.20
C ALA A 299 -6.06 1.17 30.00
N LEU A 300 -4.96 0.77 29.36
CA LEU A 300 -4.42 1.47 28.19
C LEU A 300 -5.47 1.53 27.07
N GLU A 301 -5.63 2.73 26.52
CA GLU A 301 -6.55 3.03 25.43
C GLU A 301 -6.05 2.38 24.12
N THR A 302 -6.90 1.62 23.43
CA THR A 302 -6.53 0.83 22.23
C THR A 302 -7.51 0.90 21.05
N PHE A 303 -8.57 1.71 21.16
CA PHE A 303 -9.68 1.80 20.21
C PHE A 303 -9.76 3.13 19.44
N LYS A 304 -9.14 4.22 19.91
CA LYS A 304 -9.10 5.52 19.23
C LYS A 304 -8.01 5.57 18.17
N GLY A 305 -8.34 6.22 17.07
CA GLY A 305 -7.44 6.42 15.92
C GLY A 305 -7.74 5.48 14.77
N HIS A 306 -6.90 5.51 13.74
CA HIS A 306 -7.01 4.62 12.58
C HIS A 306 -6.74 3.16 12.99
N ASP A 307 -7.16 2.19 12.17
CA ASP A 307 -6.94 0.75 12.44
C ASP A 307 -5.46 0.41 12.70
N ASP A 308 -4.54 1.10 12.03
CA ASP A 308 -3.09 0.99 12.28
C ASP A 308 -2.68 1.48 13.67
N ASP A 309 -3.30 2.58 14.16
CA ASP A 309 -3.09 3.09 15.51
C ASP A 309 -3.63 2.11 16.54
N GLN A 310 -4.85 1.60 16.33
CA GLN A 310 -5.46 0.60 17.19
C GLN A 310 -4.62 -0.67 17.25
N ARG A 311 -4.18 -1.19 16.09
CA ARG A 311 -3.29 -2.36 16.01
C ARG A 311 -2.00 -2.13 16.76
N ARG A 312 -1.34 -0.99 16.57
CA ARG A 312 -0.12 -0.61 17.31
C ARG A 312 -0.37 -0.61 18.83
N LYS A 313 -1.44 0.05 19.30
CA LYS A 313 -1.78 0.15 20.72
C LYS A 313 -2.11 -1.22 21.32
N LYS A 314 -2.90 -2.05 20.63
CA LYS A 314 -3.22 -3.43 21.03
C LYS A 314 -1.96 -4.29 21.14
N ASN A 315 -1.06 -4.22 20.16
CA ASN A 315 0.20 -4.93 20.19
C ASN A 315 1.07 -4.49 21.37
N ARG A 316 1.20 -3.18 21.62
CA ARG A 316 1.96 -2.66 22.76
C ARG A 316 1.42 -3.19 24.08
N LYS A 317 0.10 -3.11 24.26
CA LYS A 317 -0.60 -3.63 25.44
C LYS A 317 -0.33 -5.13 25.63
N ARG A 318 -0.40 -5.93 24.56
CA ARG A 318 -0.07 -7.36 24.59
C ARG A 318 1.38 -7.61 25.01
N LEU A 319 2.34 -6.87 24.46
CA LEU A 319 3.76 -7.03 24.78
C LEU A 319 4.06 -6.67 26.24
N LEU A 320 3.42 -5.64 26.79
CA LEU A 320 3.55 -5.25 28.20
C LEU A 320 3.03 -6.32 29.17
N GLN A 321 2.11 -7.17 28.72
CA GLN A 321 1.57 -8.29 29.50
C GLN A 321 2.34 -9.60 29.29
N LEU A 322 3.36 -9.61 28.43
CA LEU A 322 4.13 -10.82 28.15
C LEU A 322 5.18 -11.02 29.24
N ARG A 323 5.06 -12.14 29.97
CA ARG A 323 6.03 -12.49 31.03
C ARG A 323 7.35 -12.99 30.45
N ASP A 324 7.28 -13.97 29.56
CA ASP A 324 8.43 -14.60 28.94
C ASP A 324 8.27 -14.50 27.42
N TYR A 325 9.32 -14.07 26.72
CA TYR A 325 9.34 -14.05 25.26
C TYR A 325 10.03 -15.32 24.77
N VAL A 326 9.24 -16.23 24.20
CA VAL A 326 9.78 -17.31 23.37
C VAL A 326 9.82 -16.78 21.96
N ASP A 327 11.02 -16.68 21.40
CA ASP A 327 11.15 -16.25 20.01
C ASP A 327 10.39 -17.25 19.13
N LYS A 328 9.42 -16.73 18.38
CA LYS A 328 8.95 -17.51 17.25
C LYS A 328 10.08 -17.44 16.26
N GLU A 329 10.72 -18.57 15.96
CA GLU A 329 11.68 -18.66 14.86
C GLU A 329 11.13 -17.86 13.68
N PHE A 330 11.76 -16.71 13.45
CA PHE A 330 11.34 -15.80 12.41
C PHE A 330 11.76 -16.46 11.12
N THR A 331 10.80 -17.05 10.42
CA THR A 331 11.14 -17.85 9.25
C THR A 331 11.41 -16.91 8.08
N PRO A 332 12.31 -17.25 7.14
CA PRO A 332 12.35 -16.62 5.82
C PRO A 332 10.96 -16.59 5.14
N ARG A 333 10.05 -17.49 5.56
CA ARG A 333 8.61 -17.54 5.20
C ARG A 333 7.80 -16.32 5.65
N ASP A 334 8.22 -15.58 6.66
CA ASP A 334 7.55 -14.36 7.14
C ASP A 334 8.01 -13.10 6.38
N LEU A 335 9.26 -13.08 5.90
CA LEU A 335 9.75 -12.15 4.87
C LEU A 335 9.08 -12.43 3.52
N THR A 336 8.84 -13.71 3.22
CA THR A 336 8.27 -14.23 1.98
C THR A 336 6.82 -14.73 2.13
N GLN A 337 6.04 -14.23 3.10
CA GLN A 337 4.58 -14.36 3.06
C GLN A 337 4.15 -13.56 1.84
N THR A 338 4.19 -14.26 0.71
CA THR A 338 3.94 -13.77 -0.62
C THR A 338 2.49 -13.36 -0.55
N SER A 339 2.26 -12.05 -0.44
CA SER A 339 0.94 -11.52 -0.71
C SER A 339 0.46 -12.20 -1.99
N GLN A 340 -0.83 -12.50 -2.08
CA GLN A 340 -1.39 -13.15 -3.28
C GLN A 340 -0.84 -12.53 -4.58
N LEU A 341 -0.56 -11.23 -4.58
CA LEU A 341 0.11 -10.50 -5.63
C LEU A 341 1.54 -10.96 -5.96
N VAL A 342 2.42 -11.21 -4.97
CA VAL A 342 3.77 -11.77 -5.23
C VAL A 342 3.65 -13.13 -5.91
N ARG A 343 2.80 -14.02 -5.38
CA ARG A 343 2.63 -15.37 -5.93
C ARG A 343 2.12 -15.31 -7.37
N LEU A 344 1.06 -14.54 -7.61
CA LEU A 344 0.51 -14.37 -8.97
C LEU A 344 1.50 -13.69 -9.92
N GLY A 345 2.27 -12.70 -9.44
CA GLY A 345 3.31 -12.04 -10.22
C GLY A 345 4.41 -13.00 -10.66
N ALA A 346 4.91 -13.81 -9.73
CA ALA A 346 5.89 -14.85 -10.03
C ALA A 346 5.34 -15.90 -11.02
N GLN A 347 4.09 -16.34 -10.83
CA GLN A 347 3.44 -17.29 -11.74
C GLN A 347 3.31 -16.74 -13.16
N ILE A 348 2.93 -15.48 -13.32
CA ILE A 348 2.84 -14.83 -14.63
C ILE A 348 4.18 -14.75 -15.33
N LEU A 349 5.23 -14.37 -14.60
CA LEU A 349 6.57 -14.30 -15.16
C LEU A 349 7.05 -15.69 -15.56
N GLN A 350 6.74 -16.72 -14.77
CA GLN A 350 7.08 -18.11 -15.08
C GLN A 350 6.45 -18.61 -16.37
N LYS A 351 5.25 -18.11 -16.76
CA LYS A 351 4.58 -18.52 -18.00
C LYS A 351 5.44 -18.27 -19.24
N ALA A 352 6.18 -17.17 -19.27
CA ALA A 352 7.02 -16.80 -20.41
C ALA A 352 8.20 -17.77 -20.64
N TYR A 353 8.50 -18.62 -19.66
CA TYR A 353 9.59 -19.60 -19.69
C TYR A 353 9.09 -21.05 -19.69
N ALA A 354 7.79 -21.26 -19.91
CA ALA A 354 7.23 -22.61 -20.01
C ALA A 354 7.88 -23.36 -21.19
N GLY A 355 8.49 -24.51 -20.91
CA GLY A 355 9.24 -25.29 -21.92
C GLY A 355 10.72 -24.92 -22.06
N SER A 356 11.21 -23.90 -21.36
CA SER A 356 12.66 -23.65 -21.28
C SER A 356 13.35 -24.78 -20.51
N GLN A 357 14.48 -25.27 -21.03
CA GLN A 357 15.31 -26.27 -20.35
C GLN A 357 15.92 -25.73 -19.04
N LYS A 358 16.19 -24.42 -18.99
CA LYS A 358 16.76 -23.74 -17.82
C LYS A 358 15.95 -22.47 -17.54
N PRO A 359 14.78 -22.57 -16.89
CA PRO A 359 13.99 -21.41 -16.55
C PRO A 359 14.71 -20.52 -15.53
N PRO A 360 14.52 -19.19 -15.58
CA PRO A 360 15.18 -18.29 -14.64
C PRO A 360 14.73 -18.51 -13.21
N VAL A 361 15.62 -18.17 -12.29
CA VAL A 361 15.27 -18.10 -10.87
C VAL A 361 14.42 -16.86 -10.63
N ILE A 362 13.16 -17.05 -10.27
CA ILE A 362 12.24 -15.97 -9.90
C ILE A 362 12.32 -15.73 -8.39
N THR A 363 12.73 -14.52 -8.01
CA THR A 363 12.91 -14.13 -6.60
C THR A 363 12.06 -12.91 -6.26
N SER A 364 11.39 -12.94 -5.10
CA SER A 364 10.73 -11.77 -4.54
C SER A 364 11.58 -11.18 -3.42
N ILE A 365 11.87 -9.88 -3.50
CA ILE A 365 12.62 -9.16 -2.47
C ILE A 365 11.67 -8.25 -1.68
N PRO A 366 11.73 -8.24 -0.33
CA PRO A 366 10.94 -7.32 0.47
C PRO A 366 11.41 -5.86 0.30
N GLY A 367 10.48 -4.91 0.21
CA GLY A 367 10.81 -3.49 0.03
C GLY A 367 11.65 -2.85 1.16
N GLY A 368 11.64 -3.45 2.36
CA GLY A 368 12.56 -3.09 3.44
C GLY A 368 14.03 -3.32 3.07
N VAL A 369 14.31 -4.47 2.44
CA VAL A 369 15.64 -4.86 1.95
C VAL A 369 16.06 -3.95 0.80
N THR A 370 15.20 -3.79 -0.23
CA THR A 370 15.44 -2.84 -1.34
C THR A 370 15.72 -1.43 -0.82
N GLY A 371 14.98 -1.03 0.23
CA GLY A 371 15.16 0.26 0.88
C GLY A 371 16.50 0.43 1.59
N ALA A 372 16.98 -0.60 2.28
CA ALA A 372 18.29 -0.62 2.92
C ALA A 372 19.42 -0.59 1.88
N VAL A 373 19.37 -1.49 0.90
CA VAL A 373 20.39 -1.61 -0.16
C VAL A 373 20.53 -0.31 -0.96
N ARG A 374 19.40 0.31 -1.38
CA ARG A 374 19.42 1.60 -2.09
C ARG A 374 20.11 2.71 -1.30
N ARG A 375 19.95 2.72 0.03
CA ARG A 375 20.62 3.70 0.90
C ARG A 375 22.11 3.40 1.04
N SER A 376 22.48 2.13 1.22
CA SER A 376 23.89 1.74 1.35
C SER A 376 24.69 2.06 0.08
N TRP A 377 24.11 1.87 -1.10
CA TRP A 377 24.76 2.20 -2.38
C TRP A 377 24.56 3.65 -2.86
N ASN A 378 23.94 4.50 -2.03
CA ASN A 378 23.65 5.90 -2.34
C ASN A 378 23.06 6.12 -3.75
N LEU A 379 22.10 5.28 -4.16
CA LEU A 379 21.67 5.23 -5.56
C LEU A 379 20.68 6.33 -5.97
N LEU A 380 20.05 7.02 -5.02
CA LEU A 380 19.09 8.09 -5.33
C LEU A 380 19.73 9.24 -6.12
N GLY A 381 20.99 9.57 -5.82
CA GLY A 381 21.73 10.62 -6.53
C GLY A 381 21.92 10.34 -8.03
N CYS A 382 21.82 9.08 -8.47
CA CYS A 382 21.92 8.73 -9.89
C CYS A 382 20.76 9.31 -10.73
N LEU A 383 19.65 9.74 -10.10
CA LEU A 383 18.55 10.39 -10.80
C LEU A 383 18.89 11.81 -11.25
N ALA A 384 19.87 12.47 -10.63
CA ALA A 384 20.16 13.89 -10.87
C ALA A 384 20.57 14.18 -12.33
N THR A 385 21.31 13.26 -12.96
CA THR A 385 21.67 13.36 -14.39
C THR A 385 20.44 13.35 -15.30
N ALA A 386 19.43 12.54 -14.97
CA ALA A 386 18.21 12.46 -15.74
C ALA A 386 17.23 13.59 -15.39
N ASN A 387 17.19 14.02 -14.13
CA ASN A 387 16.28 15.07 -13.66
C ASN A 387 16.91 15.85 -12.50
N PRO A 388 17.48 17.05 -12.76
CA PRO A 388 18.16 17.85 -11.74
C PRO A 388 17.26 18.31 -10.59
N LEU A 389 15.93 18.34 -10.77
CA LEU A 389 14.98 18.76 -9.72
C LEU A 389 14.95 17.82 -8.50
N VAL A 390 15.59 16.65 -8.61
CA VAL A 390 15.78 15.74 -7.46
C VAL A 390 16.83 16.25 -6.47
N LEU A 391 17.59 17.29 -6.82
CA LEU A 391 18.49 17.98 -5.93
C LEU A 391 17.76 19.16 -5.25
N ASP A 392 18.10 19.45 -4.01
CA ASP A 392 17.68 20.67 -3.32
C ASP A 392 18.57 21.87 -3.67
N GLU A 393 18.32 22.99 -3.00
CA GLU A 393 19.03 24.26 -3.24
C GLU A 393 20.52 24.19 -2.89
N ASN A 394 20.92 23.23 -2.04
CA ASN A 394 22.31 23.00 -1.64
C ASN A 394 23.00 21.97 -2.55
N GLY A 395 22.30 21.43 -3.55
CA GLY A 395 22.80 20.35 -4.40
C GLY A 395 22.72 18.95 -3.75
N GLU A 396 22.06 18.80 -2.60
CA GLU A 396 21.88 17.51 -1.95
C GLU A 396 20.68 16.76 -2.55
N THR A 397 20.76 15.43 -2.56
CA THR A 397 19.66 14.61 -3.10
C THR A 397 18.46 14.62 -2.15
N LYS A 398 17.31 15.09 -2.66
CA LYS A 398 16.04 15.09 -1.93
C LYS A 398 15.64 13.70 -1.45
N THR A 399 14.76 13.66 -0.44
CA THR A 399 14.27 12.39 0.08
C THR A 399 13.45 11.63 -0.97
N LYS A 400 13.38 10.31 -0.83
CA LYS A 400 12.55 9.47 -1.72
C LYS A 400 11.09 9.90 -1.78
N THR A 401 10.55 10.46 -0.69
CA THR A 401 9.17 10.96 -0.64
C THR A 401 8.97 12.18 -1.53
N GLU A 402 9.94 13.08 -1.57
CA GLU A 402 9.91 14.26 -2.44
C GLU A 402 10.12 13.87 -3.90
N ILE A 403 11.10 12.99 -4.17
CA ILE A 403 11.42 12.51 -5.52
C ILE A 403 10.20 11.86 -6.21
N ARG A 404 9.34 11.16 -5.46
CA ARG A 404 8.08 10.58 -5.99
C ARG A 404 7.17 11.60 -6.67
N ASN A 405 7.23 12.86 -6.25
CA ASN A 405 6.45 13.95 -6.82
C ASN A 405 7.19 14.70 -7.94
N ILE A 406 8.43 14.30 -8.27
CA ILE A 406 9.29 14.96 -9.26
C ILE A 406 9.41 14.12 -10.53
N THR A 407 9.78 12.84 -10.38
CA THR A 407 10.08 11.96 -11.53
C THR A 407 9.58 10.53 -11.30
N HIS A 408 9.10 9.87 -12.35
CA HIS A 408 8.74 8.45 -12.35
C HIS A 408 9.97 7.52 -12.38
N LEU A 409 11.16 8.03 -12.72
CA LEU A 409 12.37 7.23 -12.86
C LEU A 409 12.85 6.57 -11.57
N HIS A 410 12.36 7.02 -10.40
CA HIS A 410 12.64 6.35 -9.14
C HIS A 410 12.16 4.89 -9.13
N HIS A 411 11.15 4.52 -9.94
CA HIS A 411 10.73 3.13 -10.12
C HIS A 411 11.76 2.31 -10.92
N ALA A 412 12.35 2.89 -11.97
CA ALA A 412 13.40 2.24 -12.75
C ALA A 412 14.68 2.08 -11.91
N LEU A 413 15.02 3.09 -11.10
CA LEU A 413 16.11 2.99 -10.14
C LEU A 413 15.87 1.89 -9.11
N ASP A 414 14.66 1.80 -8.54
CA ASP A 414 14.30 0.71 -7.63
C ASP A 414 14.39 -0.67 -8.32
N ALA A 415 14.02 -0.78 -9.60
CA ALA A 415 14.18 -2.01 -10.37
C ALA A 415 15.67 -2.40 -10.55
N CYS A 416 16.56 -1.42 -10.75
CA CYS A 416 18.01 -1.65 -10.74
C CYS A 416 18.48 -2.17 -9.38
N VAL A 417 18.03 -1.54 -8.28
CA VAL A 417 18.34 -2.00 -6.91
C VAL A 417 17.92 -3.46 -6.73
N LEU A 418 16.72 -3.85 -7.18
CA LEU A 418 16.24 -5.22 -7.09
C LEU A 418 17.13 -6.20 -7.85
N ALA A 419 17.46 -5.89 -9.10
CA ALA A 419 18.35 -6.72 -9.92
C ALA A 419 19.72 -6.89 -9.26
N PHE A 420 20.34 -5.80 -8.80
CA PHE A 420 21.65 -5.83 -8.15
C PHE A 420 21.62 -6.52 -6.80
N THR A 421 20.55 -6.35 -6.02
CA THR A 421 20.36 -7.08 -4.76
C THR A 421 20.36 -8.58 -5.02
N SER A 422 19.59 -9.05 -6.02
CA SER A 422 19.59 -10.47 -6.38
C SER A 422 20.88 -10.94 -7.05
N GLN A 423 21.64 -10.04 -7.67
CA GLN A 423 22.88 -10.39 -8.36
C GLN A 423 24.05 -10.55 -7.39
N PHE A 424 24.22 -9.57 -6.49
CA PHE A 424 25.40 -9.44 -5.63
C PHE A 424 25.20 -9.98 -4.22
N LEU A 425 23.96 -10.03 -3.72
CA LEU A 425 23.70 -10.52 -2.38
C LEU A 425 23.18 -11.96 -2.44
N PRO A 426 23.56 -12.81 -1.47
CA PRO A 426 23.05 -14.17 -1.41
C PRO A 426 21.54 -14.16 -1.18
N ARG A 427 20.88 -15.19 -1.72
CA ARG A 427 19.45 -15.45 -1.48
C ARG A 427 19.28 -16.10 -0.11
N ASP A 428 19.63 -15.36 0.93
CA ASP A 428 19.61 -15.80 2.32
C ASP A 428 18.71 -14.86 3.12
N GLY A 429 17.61 -15.41 3.65
CA GLY A 429 16.63 -14.65 4.43
C GLY A 429 17.22 -14.06 5.71
N GLY A 430 18.19 -14.73 6.32
CA GLY A 430 18.90 -14.23 7.50
C GLY A 430 19.76 -13.03 7.14
N VAL A 431 20.51 -13.08 6.04
CA VAL A 431 21.27 -11.93 5.54
C VAL A 431 20.33 -10.75 5.25
N TRP A 432 19.19 -11.00 4.59
CA TRP A 432 18.22 -9.95 4.28
C TRP A 432 17.59 -9.31 5.52
N GLU A 433 17.40 -10.08 6.59
CA GLU A 433 16.94 -9.54 7.87
C GLU A 433 17.99 -8.60 8.48
N LEU A 434 19.25 -9.04 8.50
CA LEU A 434 20.36 -8.25 9.04
C LEU A 434 20.57 -6.95 8.24
N LEU A 435 20.32 -6.97 6.93
CA LEU A 435 20.38 -5.78 6.08
C LEU A 435 19.39 -4.66 6.49
N ILE A 436 18.33 -4.99 7.24
CA ILE A 436 17.34 -4.00 7.68
C ILE A 436 17.72 -3.41 9.04
N LYS A 437 18.57 -4.09 9.82
CA LYS A 437 18.96 -3.66 11.16
C LYS A 437 19.86 -2.43 11.08
N ARG A 438 19.75 -1.53 12.07
CA ARG A 438 20.65 -0.36 12.14
C ARG A 438 22.02 -0.71 12.71
N ARG A 439 22.04 -1.65 13.67
CA ARG A 439 23.22 -2.09 14.41
C ARG A 439 23.12 -3.59 14.63
N LEU A 440 24.22 -4.28 14.39
CA LEU A 440 24.40 -5.72 14.53
C LEU A 440 25.15 -6.02 15.84
N ASN A 441 24.67 -7.03 16.58
CA ASN A 441 25.42 -7.59 17.71
C ASN A 441 26.63 -8.41 17.21
N GLU A 442 27.55 -8.82 18.09
CA GLU A 442 28.78 -9.50 17.69
C GLU A 442 28.57 -10.81 16.92
N ALA A 443 27.53 -11.60 17.27
CA ALA A 443 27.19 -12.82 16.55
C ALA A 443 26.67 -12.50 15.13
N GLU A 444 25.80 -11.51 15.00
CA GLU A 444 25.27 -11.03 13.72
C GLU A 444 26.38 -10.42 12.85
N GLN A 445 27.34 -9.71 13.45
CA GLN A 445 28.49 -9.17 12.74
C GLN A 445 29.37 -10.30 12.19
N ARG A 446 29.63 -11.35 12.98
CA ARG A 446 30.35 -12.55 12.51
C ARG A 446 29.62 -13.22 11.35
N LEU A 447 28.31 -13.41 11.47
CA LEU A 447 27.48 -13.98 10.40
C LEU A 447 27.51 -13.13 9.12
N MET A 448 27.39 -11.81 9.24
CA MET A 448 27.45 -10.90 8.09
C MET A 448 28.82 -10.91 7.41
N ARG A 449 29.91 -10.88 8.19
CA ARG A 449 31.27 -11.01 7.64
C ARG A 449 31.47 -12.37 6.97
N GLN A 450 30.94 -13.44 7.53
CA GLN A 450 31.02 -14.78 6.92
C GLN A 450 30.23 -14.88 5.61
N ARG A 451 29.05 -14.26 5.54
CA ARG A 451 28.14 -14.38 4.38
C ARG A 451 28.44 -13.39 3.25
N LEU A 452 28.88 -12.18 3.60
CA LEU A 452 29.11 -11.09 2.64
C LEU A 452 30.58 -10.72 2.46
N GLY A 453 31.47 -11.23 3.32
CA GLY A 453 32.91 -10.99 3.22
C GLY A 453 33.24 -9.50 3.18
N ASN A 454 33.96 -9.12 2.12
CA ASN A 454 34.39 -7.74 1.86
C ASN A 454 33.27 -6.81 1.36
N MET A 455 32.06 -7.33 1.07
CA MET A 455 30.94 -6.49 0.61
C MET A 455 30.28 -5.71 1.74
N VAL A 456 30.67 -5.94 3.00
CA VAL A 456 30.12 -5.26 4.17
C VAL A 456 31.23 -4.59 4.99
N GLN A 457 30.99 -3.35 5.38
CA GLN A 457 31.79 -2.61 6.34
C GLN A 457 30.99 -2.50 7.63
N ILE A 458 31.59 -2.93 8.74
CA ILE A 458 30.97 -2.90 10.07
C ILE A 458 31.89 -2.13 11.01
N ASN A 459 31.41 -1.05 11.60
CA ASN A 459 32.19 -0.27 12.56
C ASN A 459 32.13 -0.87 13.99
N GLY A 460 32.96 -0.35 14.89
CA GLY A 460 33.03 -0.83 16.28
C GLY A 460 31.73 -0.68 17.08
N THR A 461 30.78 0.15 16.63
CA THR A 461 29.46 0.29 17.25
C THR A 461 28.41 -0.68 16.68
N GLY A 462 28.82 -1.57 15.78
CA GLY A 462 27.98 -2.53 15.08
C GLY A 462 27.13 -1.93 13.96
N GLU A 463 27.30 -0.65 13.62
CA GLU A 463 26.67 -0.08 12.43
C GLU A 463 27.35 -0.65 11.19
N PHE A 464 26.54 -1.19 10.28
CA PHE A 464 27.04 -1.73 9.03
C PHE A 464 26.59 -0.90 7.85
N ARG A 465 27.38 -0.96 6.77
CA ARG A 465 27.01 -0.50 5.43
C ARG A 465 27.52 -1.52 4.41
N LEU A 466 26.79 -1.67 3.31
CA LEU A 466 27.36 -2.34 2.14
C LEU A 466 28.45 -1.46 1.54
N VAL A 467 29.51 -2.08 1.03
CA VAL A 467 30.48 -1.41 0.17
C VAL A 467 29.74 -0.86 -1.03
N ASP A 468 30.06 0.39 -1.37
CA ASP A 468 29.37 1.11 -2.43
C ASP A 468 29.63 0.47 -3.81
N LEU A 469 28.71 0.67 -4.74
CA LEU A 469 28.89 0.20 -6.12
C LEU A 469 30.02 1.00 -6.80
N PRO A 470 30.83 0.36 -7.67
CA PRO A 470 31.86 1.05 -8.43
C PRO A 470 31.30 2.24 -9.21
N GLU A 471 32.05 3.34 -9.26
CA GLU A 471 31.59 4.59 -9.89
C GLU A 471 31.31 4.42 -11.40
N GLY A 472 32.08 3.60 -12.09
CA GLY A 472 31.81 3.24 -13.50
C GLY A 472 30.43 2.58 -13.68
N PHE A 473 29.98 1.78 -12.71
CA PHE A 473 28.66 1.16 -12.74
C PHE A 473 27.55 2.18 -12.47
N LYS A 474 27.77 3.09 -11.52
CA LYS A 474 26.84 4.21 -11.28
C LYS A 474 26.72 5.14 -12.48
N LYS A 475 27.81 5.37 -13.20
CA LYS A 475 27.81 6.12 -14.46
C LYS A 475 26.89 5.47 -15.50
N GLN A 476 26.99 4.15 -15.70
CA GLN A 476 26.08 3.43 -16.60
C GLN A 476 24.60 3.56 -16.17
N ILE A 477 24.31 3.48 -14.87
CA ILE A 477 22.95 3.69 -14.36
C ILE A 477 22.45 5.11 -14.71
N ARG A 478 23.27 6.15 -14.51
CA ARG A 478 22.92 7.54 -14.87
C ARG A 478 22.64 7.68 -16.35
N GLU A 479 23.49 7.12 -17.21
CA GLU A 479 23.33 7.16 -18.66
C GLU A 479 22.02 6.50 -19.10
N ARG A 480 21.70 5.30 -18.57
CA ARG A 480 20.45 4.61 -18.89
C ARG A 480 19.21 5.35 -18.35
N LEU A 481 19.30 5.94 -17.16
CA LEU A 481 18.21 6.76 -16.61
C LEU A 481 18.00 8.06 -17.41
N ALA A 482 19.07 8.63 -17.98
CA ALA A 482 19.01 9.83 -18.82
C ALA A 482 18.27 9.61 -20.14
N GLU A 483 18.10 8.35 -20.57
CA GLU A 483 17.19 8.01 -21.67
C GLU A 483 15.72 8.27 -21.32
N ARG A 484 15.35 8.43 -20.03
CA ARG A 484 13.99 8.78 -19.58
C ARG A 484 12.88 7.91 -20.17
N ARG A 485 13.14 6.61 -20.32
CA ARG A 485 12.17 5.64 -20.83
C ARG A 485 11.01 5.48 -19.85
N VAL A 486 9.94 6.24 -20.08
CA VAL A 486 8.71 6.19 -19.29
C VAL A 486 7.52 6.17 -20.23
N MET A 487 6.63 5.19 -20.01
CA MET A 487 5.40 5.02 -20.76
C MET A 487 4.22 4.97 -19.77
N GLN A 488 3.11 5.60 -20.16
CA GLN A 488 1.86 5.51 -19.43
C GLN A 488 0.91 4.57 -20.17
N HIS A 489 0.40 3.55 -19.47
CA HIS A 489 -0.65 2.72 -20.04
C HIS A 489 -1.93 3.54 -20.19
N ILE A 490 -2.41 3.71 -21.42
CA ILE A 490 -3.64 4.45 -21.72
C ILE A 490 -4.72 3.45 -22.16
N PRO A 491 -5.77 3.24 -21.34
CA PRO A 491 -6.89 2.37 -21.70
C PRO A 491 -7.49 2.78 -23.05
N LYS A 492 -7.86 1.80 -23.87
CA LYS A 492 -8.54 2.03 -25.16
C LYS A 492 -10.06 2.02 -25.04
N GLU A 493 -10.58 2.00 -23.81
CA GLU A 493 -12.02 1.96 -23.54
C GLU A 493 -12.70 3.25 -23.97
N MET A 494 -13.75 3.12 -24.77
CA MET A 494 -14.54 4.22 -25.33
C MET A 494 -15.93 4.34 -24.68
N THR A 495 -16.23 3.48 -23.71
CA THR A 495 -17.51 3.38 -23.00
C THR A 495 -17.55 4.26 -21.76
N GLY A 496 -18.76 4.69 -21.39
CA GLY A 496 -19.02 5.46 -20.17
C GLY A 496 -19.22 6.96 -20.40
N LEU A 497 -19.45 7.66 -19.29
CA LEU A 497 -19.66 9.11 -19.23
C LEU A 497 -18.83 9.70 -18.09
N ARG A 498 -17.84 10.53 -18.43
CA ARG A 498 -17.02 11.25 -17.44
C ARG A 498 -17.52 12.67 -17.23
N ALA A 499 -18.70 12.80 -16.62
CA ALA A 499 -19.33 14.07 -16.32
C ALA A 499 -19.56 14.27 -14.82
N LYS A 500 -19.61 15.54 -14.39
CA LYS A 500 -20.08 15.87 -13.04
C LYS A 500 -21.53 15.39 -12.90
N GLN A 501 -21.79 14.53 -11.93
CA GLN A 501 -23.15 14.02 -11.67
C GLN A 501 -24.08 15.10 -11.08
N ASN A 502 -23.51 16.16 -10.51
CA ASN A 502 -24.30 17.29 -10.03
C ASN A 502 -24.82 18.11 -11.21
N ALA A 503 -26.13 18.10 -11.41
CA ALA A 503 -26.78 18.85 -12.46
C ALA A 503 -26.64 20.37 -12.27
N TRP A 504 -26.42 21.07 -13.37
CA TRP A 504 -26.43 22.51 -13.49
C TRP A 504 -27.73 22.95 -14.13
N ARG A 505 -28.30 24.07 -13.69
CA ARG A 505 -29.44 24.66 -14.40
C ARG A 505 -28.93 25.41 -15.63
N VAL A 506 -29.50 25.10 -16.79
CA VAL A 506 -29.28 25.85 -18.03
C VAL A 506 -30.02 27.18 -17.93
N VAL A 507 -29.28 28.26 -18.08
CA VAL A 507 -29.81 29.64 -18.01
C VAL A 507 -30.08 30.14 -19.42
N LYS A 508 -29.09 30.02 -20.30
CA LYS A 508 -29.12 30.52 -21.68
C LYS A 508 -28.17 29.69 -22.54
N VAL A 509 -28.50 29.55 -23.82
CA VAL A 509 -27.61 29.00 -24.85
C VAL A 509 -27.45 30.07 -25.92
N GLU A 510 -26.23 30.53 -26.16
CA GLU A 510 -25.93 31.54 -27.19
C GLU A 510 -24.53 31.34 -27.74
N ASN A 511 -24.32 31.67 -29.02
CA ASN A 511 -22.99 31.66 -29.67
C ASN A 511 -22.19 30.35 -29.48
N GLY A 512 -22.87 29.20 -29.45
CA GLY A 512 -22.22 27.89 -29.25
C GLY A 512 -21.81 27.60 -27.80
N GLU A 513 -22.23 28.43 -26.85
CA GLU A 513 -21.96 28.34 -25.42
C GLU A 513 -23.24 28.15 -24.61
N VAL A 514 -23.08 27.54 -23.44
CA VAL A 514 -24.15 27.24 -22.48
C VAL A 514 -23.81 27.91 -21.16
N HIS A 515 -24.66 28.84 -20.75
CA HIS A 515 -24.56 29.49 -19.45
C HIS A 515 -25.29 28.66 -18.40
N LEU A 516 -24.54 28.27 -17.38
CA LEU A 516 -24.93 27.31 -16.37
C LEU A 516 -24.91 27.97 -14.99
N ARG A 517 -25.88 27.61 -14.14
CA ARG A 517 -25.88 28.00 -12.73
C ARG A 517 -26.14 26.82 -11.80
N GLN A 518 -25.49 26.81 -10.65
CA GLN A 518 -25.67 25.80 -9.63
C GLN A 518 -25.65 26.44 -8.25
N ARG A 519 -26.48 25.93 -7.35
CA ARG A 519 -26.43 26.25 -5.91
C ARG A 519 -26.26 24.95 -5.15
N PHE A 520 -25.31 24.90 -4.23
CA PHE A 520 -25.10 23.75 -3.35
C PHE A 520 -25.11 24.24 -1.90
N ARG A 521 -25.62 23.42 -0.98
CA ARG A 521 -25.65 23.75 0.44
C ARG A 521 -24.28 23.47 1.05
N GLN A 522 -23.71 24.48 1.69
CA GLN A 522 -22.49 24.37 2.49
C GLN A 522 -22.82 23.86 3.91
N PRO A 523 -21.82 23.37 4.67
CA PRO A 523 -22.03 22.91 6.06
C PRO A 523 -22.59 23.99 6.98
N ASP A 524 -22.29 25.26 6.73
CA ASP A 524 -22.81 26.43 7.43
C ASP A 524 -24.27 26.78 7.05
N GLY A 525 -24.89 26.01 6.16
CA GLY A 525 -26.25 26.24 5.66
C GLY A 525 -26.36 27.21 4.49
N SER A 526 -25.29 27.93 4.15
CA SER A 526 -25.25 28.87 3.01
C SER A 526 -25.41 28.13 1.67
N ARG A 527 -25.90 28.85 0.65
CA ARG A 527 -26.13 28.30 -0.70
C ARG A 527 -25.51 29.22 -1.76
N PRO A 528 -24.18 29.29 -1.85
CA PRO A 528 -23.50 30.15 -2.82
C PRO A 528 -23.92 29.81 -4.25
N LEU A 529 -24.03 30.85 -5.07
CA LEU A 529 -24.31 30.74 -6.50
C LEU A 529 -23.02 30.52 -7.26
N ASN A 530 -22.89 29.37 -7.92
CA ASN A 530 -21.86 29.12 -8.90
C ASN A 530 -22.41 29.36 -10.31
N VAL A 531 -21.66 30.08 -11.13
CA VAL A 531 -21.94 30.29 -12.55
C VAL A 531 -20.80 29.69 -13.36
N ALA A 532 -21.12 29.09 -14.50
CA ALA A 532 -20.14 28.56 -15.43
C ALA A 532 -20.62 28.77 -16.86
N THR A 533 -19.69 28.86 -17.81
CA THR A 533 -19.98 28.89 -19.24
C THR A 533 -19.20 27.75 -19.89
N GLU A 534 -19.89 26.89 -20.63
CA GLU A 534 -19.30 25.70 -21.27
C GLU A 534 -19.72 25.61 -22.74
N LYS A 535 -18.85 25.07 -23.60
CA LYS A 535 -19.19 24.80 -25.01
C LYS A 535 -20.30 23.74 -25.10
N ILE A 536 -21.21 23.86 -26.07
CA ILE A 536 -22.32 22.91 -26.30
C ILE A 536 -21.83 21.44 -26.30
N GLY A 537 -20.71 21.16 -26.96
CA GLY A 537 -20.15 19.80 -27.06
C GLY A 537 -19.73 19.17 -25.72
N LYS A 538 -19.52 19.96 -24.66
CA LYS A 538 -19.18 19.52 -23.30
C LYS A 538 -20.40 19.34 -22.40
N VAL A 539 -21.61 19.63 -22.88
CA VAL A 539 -22.82 19.66 -22.08
C VAL A 539 -23.79 18.57 -22.54
N ILE A 540 -24.36 17.84 -21.58
CA ILE A 540 -25.41 16.84 -21.82
C ILE A 540 -26.71 17.35 -21.19
N GLY A 541 -27.82 17.24 -21.92
CA GLY A 541 -29.14 17.68 -21.46
C GLY A 541 -29.79 18.80 -22.27
N LEU A 542 -29.16 19.20 -23.39
CA LEU A 542 -29.75 20.15 -24.34
C LEU A 542 -30.71 19.49 -25.34
N GLN A 543 -30.50 18.21 -25.62
CA GLN A 543 -31.33 17.39 -26.51
C GLN A 543 -32.59 16.88 -25.78
N PRO A 544 -33.67 16.54 -26.50
CA PRO A 544 -34.90 15.99 -25.91
C PRO A 544 -34.64 14.89 -24.87
N GLY A 545 -35.16 15.08 -23.66
CA GLY A 545 -34.98 14.14 -22.54
C GLY A 545 -35.24 14.75 -21.16
N GLU A 546 -35.09 13.95 -20.11
CA GLU A 546 -35.38 14.34 -18.72
C GLU A 546 -34.58 15.56 -18.23
N LEU A 547 -33.31 15.66 -18.63
CA LEU A 547 -32.48 16.81 -18.27
C LEU A 547 -33.00 18.11 -18.90
N GLN A 548 -33.37 18.07 -20.18
CA GLN A 548 -33.91 19.23 -20.89
C GLN A 548 -35.24 19.70 -20.28
N LYS A 549 -36.15 18.76 -19.97
CA LYS A 549 -37.44 19.05 -19.29
C LYS A 549 -37.23 19.80 -17.96
N ARG A 550 -36.16 19.47 -17.24
CA ARG A 550 -35.80 20.09 -15.95
C ARG A 550 -34.95 21.36 -16.10
N LYS A 551 -34.70 21.84 -17.33
CA LYS A 551 -33.73 22.89 -17.65
C LYS A 551 -32.37 22.61 -16.98
N ALA A 552 -31.96 21.36 -17.00
CA ALA A 552 -30.80 20.84 -16.31
C ALA A 552 -29.78 20.29 -17.32
N ALA A 553 -28.51 20.31 -16.94
CA ALA A 553 -27.44 19.76 -17.75
C ALA A 553 -26.29 19.19 -16.91
N LEU A 554 -25.59 18.20 -17.45
CA LEU A 554 -24.35 17.65 -16.91
C LEU A 554 -23.17 18.15 -17.72
N VAL A 555 -22.08 18.49 -17.03
CA VAL A 555 -20.84 18.97 -17.66
C VAL A 555 -19.84 17.84 -17.74
N ILE A 556 -19.41 17.51 -18.95
CA ILE A 556 -18.34 16.55 -19.23
C ILE A 556 -17.00 17.16 -18.77
N GLN A 557 -16.29 16.45 -17.90
CA GLN A 557 -15.05 16.94 -17.30
C GLN A 557 -13.84 16.58 -18.14
N ASP A 558 -13.84 15.36 -18.67
CA ASP A 558 -12.68 14.78 -19.34
C ASP A 558 -12.89 14.72 -20.85
N ASN A 559 -11.82 15.00 -21.59
CA ASN A 559 -11.75 14.69 -23.01
C ASN A 559 -11.24 13.25 -23.18
N TYR A 560 -11.83 12.51 -24.12
CA TYR A 560 -11.28 11.22 -24.57
C TYR A 560 -9.94 11.41 -25.27
N GLY A 561 -9.85 12.45 -26.10
CA GLY A 561 -8.64 12.81 -26.84
C GLY A 561 -8.88 13.96 -27.79
N LEU A 562 -7.89 14.20 -28.64
CA LEU A 562 -7.87 15.19 -29.70
C LEU A 562 -7.64 14.46 -31.03
N ALA A 563 -8.64 14.44 -31.90
CA ALA A 563 -8.44 14.01 -33.28
C ALA A 563 -7.60 15.06 -34.00
N LEU A 564 -6.59 14.62 -34.75
CA LEU A 564 -5.75 15.49 -35.58
C LEU A 564 -6.30 15.65 -36.99
N ASP A 565 -7.07 14.66 -37.45
CA ASP A 565 -7.61 14.58 -38.81
C ASP A 565 -9.15 14.47 -38.78
N PRO A 566 -9.87 14.98 -39.81
CA PRO A 566 -9.34 15.75 -40.93
C PRO A 566 -8.88 17.16 -40.49
N GLU A 567 -9.43 17.66 -39.39
CA GLU A 567 -9.00 18.88 -38.71
C GLU A 567 -8.94 18.67 -37.19
N PRO A 568 -8.07 19.39 -36.47
CA PRO A 568 -7.95 19.28 -35.03
C PRO A 568 -9.27 19.44 -34.26
N THR A 569 -9.79 18.35 -33.71
CA THR A 569 -11.10 18.31 -33.06
C THR A 569 -11.03 17.61 -31.70
N ILE A 570 -11.51 18.28 -30.65
CA ILE A 570 -11.58 17.69 -29.30
C ILE A 570 -12.73 16.69 -29.23
N ILE A 571 -12.42 15.47 -28.79
CA ILE A 571 -13.40 14.41 -28.55
C ILE A 571 -13.67 14.38 -27.03
N PRO A 572 -14.85 14.83 -26.56
CA PRO A 572 -15.23 14.69 -25.16
C PRO A 572 -15.53 13.22 -24.81
N PHE A 573 -15.44 12.85 -23.53
CA PHE A 573 -15.68 11.47 -23.08
C PHE A 573 -17.18 11.14 -22.98
N HIS A 574 -17.88 11.20 -24.12
CA HIS A 574 -19.30 10.88 -24.28
C HIS A 574 -19.61 10.48 -25.73
N LYS A 575 -20.21 9.30 -25.93
CA LYS A 575 -20.47 8.72 -27.27
C LYS A 575 -19.21 8.77 -28.15
N VAL A 576 -18.08 8.33 -27.60
CA VAL A 576 -16.76 8.41 -28.24
C VAL A 576 -16.75 7.67 -29.58
N TRP A 577 -17.26 6.44 -29.61
CA TRP A 577 -17.27 5.65 -30.85
C TRP A 577 -18.09 6.29 -31.99
N PRO A 578 -19.36 6.71 -31.78
CA PRO A 578 -20.10 7.47 -32.79
C PRO A 578 -19.34 8.70 -33.33
N ARG A 579 -18.76 9.51 -32.44
CA ARG A 579 -17.98 10.69 -32.83
C ARG A 579 -16.76 10.34 -33.67
N ILE A 580 -16.07 9.24 -33.35
CA ILE A 580 -14.95 8.74 -34.15
C ILE A 580 -15.43 8.28 -35.53
N GLN A 581 -16.60 7.65 -35.64
CA GLN A 581 -17.17 7.26 -36.93
C GLN A 581 -17.55 8.48 -37.78
N GLU A 582 -18.14 9.52 -37.19
CA GLU A 582 -18.41 10.78 -37.88
C GLU A 582 -17.11 11.42 -38.40
N LEU A 583 -16.06 11.45 -37.58
CA LEU A 583 -14.74 11.95 -38.00
C LEU A 583 -14.11 11.07 -39.09
N ARG A 584 -14.27 9.75 -39.01
CA ARG A 584 -13.81 8.81 -40.04
C ARG A 584 -14.49 9.08 -41.39
N GLN A 585 -15.79 9.32 -41.40
CA GLN A 585 -16.53 9.67 -42.61
C GLN A 585 -16.01 10.97 -43.23
N LYS A 586 -15.80 12.01 -42.40
CA LYS A 586 -15.20 13.28 -42.83
C LYS A 586 -13.75 13.14 -43.29
N ASN A 587 -13.02 12.13 -42.81
CA ASN A 587 -11.63 11.84 -43.15
C ASN A 587 -11.49 10.82 -44.30
N GLY A 588 -12.43 10.83 -45.27
CA GLY A 588 -12.38 9.95 -46.45
C GLY A 588 -12.40 8.46 -46.09
N GLY A 589 -13.11 8.07 -45.02
CA GLY A 589 -13.21 6.69 -44.56
C GLY A 589 -12.02 6.20 -43.72
N LYS A 590 -10.97 7.01 -43.50
CA LYS A 590 -9.80 6.65 -42.69
C LYS A 590 -10.01 7.02 -41.22
N LEU A 591 -9.59 6.15 -40.30
CA LEU A 591 -9.66 6.46 -38.87
C LEU A 591 -8.77 7.67 -38.55
N PRO A 592 -9.26 8.65 -37.77
CA PRO A 592 -8.47 9.82 -37.42
C PRO A 592 -7.33 9.44 -36.48
N ARG A 593 -6.18 10.13 -36.57
CA ARG A 593 -5.14 10.03 -35.54
C ARG A 593 -5.63 10.73 -34.28
N ILE A 594 -5.63 10.03 -33.14
CA ILE A 594 -6.14 10.55 -31.87
C ILE A 594 -4.99 10.67 -30.87
N LEU A 595 -4.74 11.90 -30.43
CA LEU A 595 -3.81 12.24 -29.37
C LEU A 595 -4.51 12.22 -28.00
N ARG A 596 -3.95 11.53 -27.02
CA ARG A 596 -4.52 11.36 -25.68
C ARG A 596 -3.53 11.75 -24.59
N ASN A 597 -4.05 12.05 -23.41
CA ASN A 597 -3.24 12.26 -22.22
C ASN A 597 -2.41 10.99 -21.93
N GLY A 598 -1.10 11.17 -21.78
CA GLY A 598 -0.11 10.12 -21.58
C GLY A 598 0.58 9.66 -22.86
N ASP A 599 0.09 10.01 -24.06
CA ASP A 599 0.74 9.62 -25.31
C ASP A 599 2.12 10.27 -25.41
N LEU A 600 3.07 9.57 -26.04
CA LEU A 600 4.35 10.14 -26.42
C LEU A 600 4.28 10.67 -27.85
N ILE A 601 4.85 11.86 -28.07
CA ILE A 601 5.02 12.48 -29.37
C ILE A 601 6.50 12.71 -29.66
N ALA A 602 6.87 12.75 -30.93
CA ALA A 602 8.14 13.30 -31.38
C ALA A 602 7.89 14.54 -32.23
N VAL A 603 8.70 15.56 -32.03
CA VAL A 603 8.70 16.80 -32.80
C VAL A 603 10.08 16.92 -33.45
N PRO A 604 10.19 16.81 -34.78
CA PRO A 604 11.48 16.72 -35.45
C PRO A 604 12.20 18.07 -35.63
N LYS A 605 11.51 19.21 -35.57
CA LYS A 605 12.11 20.54 -35.78
C LYS A 605 11.46 21.62 -34.91
N GLY A 606 12.00 22.84 -34.95
CA GLY A 606 11.46 24.00 -34.26
C GLY A 606 11.78 24.06 -32.76
N ASN A 607 11.10 24.97 -32.05
CA ASN A 607 11.38 25.30 -30.65
C ASN A 607 11.06 24.18 -29.66
N PHE A 608 10.30 23.17 -30.11
CA PHE A 608 9.86 22.04 -29.31
C PHE A 608 10.48 20.74 -29.79
N ILE A 609 11.62 20.78 -30.50
CA ILE A 609 12.33 19.58 -30.95
C ILE A 609 12.56 18.58 -29.80
N GLY A 610 12.29 17.30 -30.07
CA GLY A 610 12.47 16.21 -29.13
C GLY A 610 11.24 15.36 -28.89
N ARG A 611 11.31 14.50 -27.86
CA ARG A 611 10.24 13.57 -27.48
C ARG A 611 9.55 14.03 -26.20
N TRP A 612 8.22 14.05 -26.23
CA TRP A 612 7.40 14.62 -25.16
C TRP A 612 6.22 13.73 -24.81
N LYS A 613 5.81 13.76 -23.54
CA LYS A 613 4.56 13.19 -23.05
C LYS A 613 3.48 14.26 -23.01
N ILE A 614 2.27 13.93 -23.47
CA ILE A 614 1.10 14.79 -23.37
C ILE A 614 0.53 14.74 -21.95
N PHE A 615 0.27 15.90 -21.34
CA PHE A 615 -0.38 16.00 -20.03
C PHE A 615 -1.82 16.51 -20.11
N SER A 616 -2.11 17.42 -21.04
CA SER A 616 -3.47 17.94 -21.21
C SER A 616 -3.68 18.56 -22.59
N VAL A 617 -4.96 18.67 -22.98
CA VAL A 617 -5.41 19.41 -24.17
C VAL A 617 -6.40 20.47 -23.71
N LYS A 618 -6.19 21.71 -24.16
CA LYS A 618 -6.97 22.90 -23.83
C LYS A 618 -7.47 23.55 -25.10
N ASN A 619 -8.65 24.16 -25.02
CA ASN A 619 -9.20 24.98 -26.09
C ASN A 619 -9.30 26.42 -25.57
N ASN A 620 -8.37 27.27 -26.02
CA ASN A 620 -8.30 28.66 -25.62
C ASN A 620 -8.86 29.56 -26.74
N ALA A 621 -9.08 30.84 -26.48
CA ALA A 621 -9.50 31.79 -27.50
C ALA A 621 -8.52 31.86 -28.70
N SER A 622 -7.23 31.58 -28.46
CA SER A 622 -6.18 31.53 -29.47
C SER A 622 -6.02 30.17 -30.18
N GLY A 623 -6.94 29.24 -29.96
CA GLY A 623 -6.96 27.90 -30.55
C GLY A 623 -6.60 26.79 -29.57
N ILE A 624 -6.37 25.59 -30.13
CA ILE A 624 -6.05 24.39 -29.36
C ILE A 624 -4.59 24.46 -28.88
N ALA A 625 -4.42 24.33 -27.57
CA ALA A 625 -3.12 24.27 -26.92
C ALA A 625 -2.97 22.94 -26.17
N ILE A 626 -1.75 22.46 -26.07
CA ILE A 626 -1.41 21.24 -25.34
C ILE A 626 -0.33 21.51 -24.31
N ASP A 627 -0.44 20.83 -23.18
CA ASP A 627 0.62 20.82 -22.18
C ASP A 627 1.46 19.56 -22.40
N ILE A 628 2.77 19.74 -22.56
CA ILE A 628 3.74 18.67 -22.84
C ILE A 628 4.92 18.74 -21.87
N GLY A 629 5.48 17.59 -21.52
CA GLY A 629 6.66 17.50 -20.66
C GLY A 629 7.55 16.32 -21.00
N ARG A 630 8.76 16.31 -20.44
CA ARG A 630 9.64 15.14 -20.55
C ARG A 630 8.93 13.89 -20.01
N PRO A 631 9.16 12.69 -20.60
CA PRO A 631 8.38 11.50 -20.26
C PRO A 631 8.40 11.14 -18.77
N ASP A 632 9.53 11.40 -18.11
CA ASP A 632 9.75 11.08 -16.70
C ASP A 632 9.02 11.99 -15.71
N VAL A 633 8.61 13.18 -16.15
CA VAL A 633 7.96 14.18 -15.29
C VAL A 633 6.63 13.64 -14.77
N THR A 634 6.39 13.83 -13.47
CA THR A 634 5.13 13.45 -12.79
C THR A 634 4.05 14.52 -12.92
N ARG A 635 4.45 15.80 -12.85
CA ARG A 635 3.57 16.97 -12.91
C ARG A 635 4.30 18.15 -13.55
N LEU A 636 3.59 18.85 -14.43
CA LEU A 636 4.12 20.06 -15.06
C LEU A 636 4.20 21.24 -14.08
N LEU A 637 5.24 22.04 -14.27
CA LEU A 637 5.58 23.21 -13.48
C LEU A 637 5.82 24.34 -14.49
N ASN A 638 5.44 25.56 -14.12
CA ASN A 638 5.59 26.70 -15.01
C ASN A 638 7.04 27.19 -15.02
N ARG A 639 7.52 27.63 -16.18
CA ARG A 639 8.90 28.13 -16.38
C ARG A 639 9.98 27.14 -15.93
N THR A 640 9.73 25.84 -16.06
CA THR A 640 10.68 24.79 -15.69
C THR A 640 11.19 24.08 -16.94
N GLU A 641 12.49 23.83 -17.01
CA GLU A 641 13.11 23.15 -18.15
C GLU A 641 12.52 21.75 -18.35
N GLY A 642 12.15 21.41 -19.58
CA GLY A 642 11.49 20.15 -19.90
C GLY A 642 9.98 20.13 -19.59
N HIS A 643 9.40 21.25 -19.17
CA HIS A 643 7.98 21.42 -18.90
C HIS A 643 7.46 22.54 -19.81
N LYS A 644 6.49 22.25 -20.68
CA LYS A 644 5.94 23.23 -21.63
C LYS A 644 4.42 23.29 -21.45
N ILE A 645 3.93 24.47 -21.08
CA ILE A 645 2.52 24.71 -20.79
C ILE A 645 1.93 25.58 -21.90
N ASN A 646 0.71 25.27 -22.32
CA ASN A 646 -0.03 26.01 -23.37
C ASN A 646 0.70 26.10 -24.72
N VAL A 647 1.34 25.01 -25.17
CA VAL A 647 1.97 24.94 -26.50
C VAL A 647 0.88 24.87 -27.57
N ARG A 648 0.91 25.77 -28.56
CA ARG A 648 -0.09 25.74 -29.65
C ARG A 648 0.06 24.47 -30.49
N LEU A 649 -1.04 23.75 -30.69
CA LEU A 649 -1.05 22.54 -31.51
C LEU A 649 -0.61 22.83 -32.95
N ALA A 650 -1.05 23.97 -33.51
CA ALA A 650 -0.67 24.38 -34.86
C ALA A 650 0.84 24.49 -35.04
N THR A 651 1.58 24.96 -34.02
CA THR A 651 3.04 25.02 -34.04
C THR A 651 3.63 23.61 -34.12
N LEU A 652 3.13 22.67 -33.32
CA LEU A 652 3.64 21.30 -33.31
C LEU A 652 3.34 20.57 -34.62
N LEU A 653 2.16 20.79 -35.20
CA LEU A 653 1.80 20.22 -36.52
C LEU A 653 2.69 20.79 -37.63
N LYS A 654 2.93 22.12 -37.63
CA LYS A 654 3.88 22.77 -38.55
C LYS A 654 5.29 22.20 -38.40
N ASP A 655 5.67 21.88 -37.17
CA ASP A 655 6.96 21.31 -36.83
C ASP A 655 7.04 19.78 -37.09
N GLY A 656 5.99 19.16 -37.67
CA GLY A 656 6.01 17.75 -38.07
C GLY A 656 5.78 16.75 -36.95
N MET A 657 5.02 17.13 -35.91
CA MET A 657 4.71 16.26 -34.78
C MET A 657 4.12 14.90 -35.21
N ILE A 658 4.66 13.83 -34.65
CA ILE A 658 4.15 12.45 -34.80
C ILE A 658 3.80 11.83 -33.45
N ILE A 659 2.75 11.01 -33.41
CA ILE A 659 2.40 10.19 -32.24
C ILE A 659 3.24 8.90 -32.30
N LEU A 660 3.94 8.59 -31.21
CA LEU A 660 4.85 7.45 -31.16
C LEU A 660 4.12 6.17 -30.72
N ALA A 661 4.31 5.09 -31.49
CA ALA A 661 4.05 3.75 -30.99
C ALA A 661 5.03 3.42 -29.87
N THR A 662 4.52 3.07 -28.70
CA THR A 662 5.32 2.94 -27.48
C THR A 662 5.25 1.51 -26.94
N PRO A 663 6.38 0.77 -26.90
CA PRO A 663 6.46 -0.46 -26.12
C PRO A 663 6.36 -0.13 -24.62
N TYR A 664 6.07 -1.14 -23.80
CA TYR A 664 6.02 -0.99 -22.34
C TYR A 664 7.40 -0.71 -21.72
N THR A 665 8.48 -1.01 -22.44
CA THR A 665 9.86 -0.61 -22.11
C THR A 665 10.12 0.88 -22.32
N GLY A 666 9.18 1.63 -22.90
CA GLY A 666 9.31 3.04 -23.19
C GLY A 666 10.20 3.35 -24.39
N VAL A 667 10.28 4.63 -24.74
CA VAL A 667 11.11 5.12 -25.85
C VAL A 667 12.05 6.18 -25.29
N ALA A 668 13.34 6.10 -25.63
CA ALA A 668 14.35 7.03 -25.13
C ALA A 668 14.01 8.49 -25.49
N SER A 669 14.16 9.46 -24.60
CA SER A 669 13.82 10.86 -24.87
C SER A 669 14.82 11.57 -25.78
N CYS A 670 16.08 11.11 -25.76
CA CYS A 670 17.14 11.52 -26.67
C CYS A 670 17.69 10.27 -27.35
N PRO A 671 17.96 10.27 -28.66
CA PRO A 671 18.71 9.19 -29.27
C PRO A 671 20.14 9.25 -28.75
N THR A 672 20.46 8.42 -27.75
CA THR A 672 21.85 8.11 -27.45
C THR A 672 22.39 7.35 -28.66
N THR A 673 23.52 7.79 -29.18
CA THR A 673 24.32 7.07 -30.18
C THR A 673 24.38 5.58 -29.83
N SER A 674 23.91 4.76 -30.78
CA SER A 674 24.28 3.37 -31.01
C SER A 674 24.43 2.46 -29.77
N SER A 675 23.40 1.64 -29.53
CA SER A 675 23.63 0.30 -28.99
C SER A 675 23.93 -0.59 -30.21
N THR A 676 25.21 -0.77 -30.51
CA THR A 676 25.71 -1.98 -31.18
C THR A 676 25.87 -3.08 -30.16
#